data_AF-A0A3D3NY92-F1
#
_entry.id   AF-A0A3D3NY92-F1
#
_cell.length_a   1.000
_cell.length_b   1.000
_cell.length_c   1.000
_cell.angle_alpha   90.00
_cell.angle_beta   90.00
_cell.angle_gamma   90.00
#
_symmetry.space_group_name_H-M   'P 1'
#
loop_
_entity.id
_entity.type
_entity.pdbx_description
1 polymer ?
#
loop_
_entity_poly.entity_id
_entity_poly.type
_entity_poly.pdbx_seq_one_letter_code
_entity_poly.pdbx_strand_id
1 'polypeptide(L)'
;MSAVVLASTPASSENFGQSKIPPAATIDAKQAAILSIEGLALQYNMLPVNLLRESCSPEAEKIVRKLGRVPYVADPWLPVTTMGPLLVMAHHNPRAGDLWGVPPFLTLRVLITPDQYQKTRKDLVQRFGQLPIAQQNQMEGVQAPRFADMGLEGAFEWLLASYPYEPAEVTKLRGFFETQKEKHSNLGVSHFNTVQRHLGVVLQHLVSGGRTLCFSPAEAQRQTFFPLPLLERHTVYPLYIGKNAVFMFSESGDCYAFEDEWLSMGNAAVKIVPVQADPAAIRDAINRAGATFDSGGVAKLDKSTLTASVSGNESVIDILPDEMGRVNPASPNHSAEELVQWALFTSIRCRASDLHLEKFYNLARFRARMDGNMKTILTAPESMLNRFVALLKNYAGMNQSRQECQDGRFAVSVGARRVDIRVAAVPTRREFQKVIMRFLDKQDGVKRLSDFNLGQRQIDILTRVMQRDQGLVLVTGPTGSGKTTTLYALLNSVNDDGVNIQTIEDPIEYEIEGINQTQTNPHYGLDFANGLRALLRADPDIILIGESRDAETANAAVNAALTGHLVLTTLHANDSLRAVSRLMSMGVEKYLLADSLALSQAQRLVRRLCSYCKQPMQVPDDIQAMMARQGVISQPLVQPIYTAGGCQECHGTGYAGRVALMELNEISTELRDLIEEGAPMSAMRACAFKNGFFSLYQEGLMQVIAGHTSLDEIKCLAYTAA
;
A
#
# COMPACT_ATOMS: atom_id res chain seq x y z
N MET A 1 -6.19 -16.20 -53.39
CA MET A 1 -4.88 -16.86 -53.18
C MET A 1 -4.35 -16.46 -51.82
N SER A 2 -3.85 -17.45 -51.10
CA SER A 2 -3.68 -17.58 -49.65
C SER A 2 -3.11 -16.40 -48.88
N ALA A 3 -3.80 -16.07 -47.79
CA ALA A 3 -3.22 -15.46 -46.59
C ALA A 3 -2.34 -16.50 -45.89
N VAL A 4 -1.10 -16.13 -45.57
CA VAL A 4 -0.27 -16.83 -44.59
C VAL A 4 0.13 -15.80 -43.54
N VAL A 5 -0.74 -15.63 -42.55
CA VAL A 5 -0.35 -15.06 -41.27
C VAL A 5 0.40 -16.16 -40.54
N LEU A 6 1.74 -16.09 -40.53
CA LEU A 6 2.57 -16.97 -39.71
C LEU A 6 2.31 -16.62 -38.24
N ALA A 7 1.40 -17.35 -37.61
CA ALA A 7 1.31 -17.45 -36.17
C ALA A 7 2.62 -18.09 -35.67
N SER A 8 3.47 -17.29 -35.02
CA SER A 8 4.62 -17.82 -34.30
C SER A 8 4.12 -18.64 -33.11
N THR A 9 4.35 -19.95 -33.15
CA THR A 9 4.16 -20.85 -32.01
C THR A 9 4.95 -20.36 -30.79
N PRO A 10 4.42 -20.49 -29.56
CA PRO A 10 5.20 -20.21 -28.35
C PRO A 10 6.44 -21.11 -28.31
N ALA A 11 7.60 -20.54 -27.97
CA ALA A 11 8.86 -21.27 -27.93
C ALA A 11 8.74 -22.48 -26.97
N SER A 12 8.93 -23.70 -27.49
CA SER A 12 9.12 -24.90 -26.67
C SER A 12 10.46 -24.81 -25.94
N SER A 13 10.61 -25.59 -24.86
CA SER A 13 11.83 -25.70 -24.06
C SER A 13 13.11 -26.04 -24.84
N GLU A 14 12.98 -26.49 -26.09
CA GLU A 14 14.08 -26.85 -26.98
C GLU A 14 14.74 -25.64 -27.69
N ASN A 15 14.04 -24.50 -27.78
CA ASN A 15 14.50 -23.31 -28.52
C ASN A 15 15.17 -22.23 -27.65
N PHE A 16 15.24 -22.42 -26.33
CA PHE A 16 15.91 -21.50 -25.43
C PHE A 16 17.43 -21.72 -25.48
N GLY A 17 18.14 -20.88 -26.24
CA GLY A 17 19.61 -20.88 -26.29
C GLY A 17 20.27 -21.61 -27.48
N GLN A 18 19.60 -21.75 -28.63
CA GLN A 18 20.25 -22.29 -29.83
C GLN A 18 20.93 -21.20 -30.67
N SER A 19 22.26 -21.14 -30.62
CA SER A 19 23.11 -20.46 -31.61
C SER A 19 23.93 -21.51 -32.39
N LYS A 20 24.20 -21.23 -33.68
CA LYS A 20 24.93 -22.11 -34.62
C LYS A 20 26.44 -22.25 -34.32
N ILE A 21 26.86 -22.12 -33.06
CA ILE A 21 28.27 -22.16 -32.66
C ILE A 21 28.49 -23.42 -31.81
N PRO A 22 29.50 -24.27 -32.11
CA PRO A 22 29.69 -25.52 -31.38
C PRO A 22 30.02 -25.26 -29.90
N PRO A 23 29.48 -26.07 -28.97
CA PRO A 23 29.74 -25.91 -27.54
C PRO A 23 31.23 -26.07 -27.23
N ALA A 24 31.81 -25.10 -26.53
CA ALA A 24 33.12 -25.26 -25.91
C ALA A 24 33.03 -26.37 -24.84
N ALA A 25 34.03 -27.26 -24.84
CA ALA A 25 34.06 -28.52 -24.10
C ALA A 25 33.48 -28.42 -22.67
N THR A 26 32.46 -29.22 -22.39
CA THR A 26 31.96 -29.48 -21.04
C THR A 26 33.02 -30.25 -20.24
N ILE A 27 33.65 -29.58 -19.28
CA ILE A 27 34.70 -30.14 -18.42
C ILE A 27 34.05 -30.89 -17.24
N ASP A 28 34.35 -32.18 -17.18
CA ASP A 28 34.17 -33.20 -16.12
C ASP A 28 33.22 -32.90 -14.94
N ALA A 29 31.98 -33.40 -15.05
CA ALA A 29 30.93 -33.35 -14.03
C ALA A 29 31.23 -34.19 -12.78
N LYS A 30 32.21 -35.12 -12.81
CA LYS A 30 32.50 -36.02 -11.67
C LYS A 30 33.15 -35.31 -10.48
N GLN A 31 33.89 -34.21 -10.70
CA GLN A 31 34.49 -33.44 -9.59
C GLN A 31 33.51 -32.50 -8.88
N ALA A 32 32.53 -31.94 -9.60
CA ALA A 32 31.52 -31.05 -9.02
C ALA A 32 30.51 -31.79 -8.11
N ALA A 33 30.32 -33.09 -8.32
CA ALA A 33 29.37 -33.92 -7.57
C ALA A 33 29.80 -34.27 -6.13
N ILE A 34 31.05 -33.99 -5.74
CA ILE A 34 31.61 -34.41 -4.44
C ILE A 34 31.55 -33.29 -3.38
N LEU A 35 31.50 -32.02 -3.80
CA LEU A 35 31.54 -30.86 -2.91
C LEU A 35 30.15 -30.25 -2.71
N SER A 36 29.83 -29.88 -1.46
CA SER A 36 28.64 -29.09 -1.16
C SER A 36 28.71 -27.72 -1.84
N ILE A 37 27.57 -27.04 -2.01
CA ILE A 37 27.52 -25.66 -2.53
C ILE A 37 28.43 -24.71 -1.73
N GLU A 38 28.53 -24.93 -0.42
CA GLU A 38 29.44 -24.27 0.48
C GLU A 38 30.91 -24.57 0.17
N GLY A 39 31.26 -25.83 -0.10
CA GLY A 39 32.60 -26.23 -0.52
C GLY A 39 33.02 -25.57 -1.83
N LEU A 40 32.11 -25.52 -2.80
CA LEU A 40 32.33 -24.81 -4.08
C LEU A 40 32.48 -23.29 -3.87
N ALA A 41 31.64 -22.70 -3.03
CA ALA A 41 31.72 -21.28 -2.68
C ALA A 41 33.09 -20.91 -2.09
N LEU A 42 33.58 -21.70 -1.13
CA LEU A 42 34.90 -21.51 -0.53
C LEU A 42 36.05 -21.72 -1.52
N GLN A 43 35.96 -22.74 -2.38
CA GLN A 43 37.01 -23.05 -3.36
C GLN A 43 37.15 -21.98 -4.43
N TYR A 44 36.03 -21.43 -4.93
CA TYR A 44 36.00 -20.49 -6.05
C TYR A 44 35.86 -19.02 -5.61
N ASN A 45 35.87 -18.73 -4.30
CA ASN A 45 35.58 -17.40 -3.73
C ASN A 45 34.28 -16.82 -4.29
N MET A 46 33.18 -17.57 -4.12
CA MET A 46 31.84 -17.20 -4.57
C MET A 46 30.85 -17.22 -3.41
N LEU A 47 29.69 -16.60 -3.59
CA LEU A 47 28.65 -16.55 -2.57
C LEU A 47 27.63 -17.68 -2.74
N PRO A 48 27.41 -18.55 -1.74
CA PRO A 48 26.25 -19.42 -1.71
C PRO A 48 25.02 -18.60 -1.29
N VAL A 49 23.94 -18.69 -2.06
CA VAL A 49 22.72 -17.92 -1.81
C VAL A 49 21.50 -18.84 -1.89
N ASN A 50 20.64 -18.75 -0.89
CA ASN A 50 19.29 -19.31 -0.97
C ASN A 50 18.35 -18.20 -1.44
N LEU A 51 17.99 -18.20 -2.72
CA LEU A 51 17.13 -17.15 -3.30
C LEU A 51 15.80 -17.02 -2.52
N LEU A 52 15.38 -15.78 -2.24
CA LEU A 52 14.07 -15.49 -1.62
C LEU A 52 12.88 -15.77 -2.55
N ARG A 53 13.12 -15.69 -3.86
CA ARG A 53 12.15 -15.88 -4.92
C ARG A 53 12.73 -16.86 -5.94
N GLU A 54 11.86 -17.69 -6.49
CA GLU A 54 12.24 -18.66 -7.53
C GLU A 54 12.19 -18.03 -8.95
N SER A 55 11.87 -16.74 -9.06
CA SER A 55 11.71 -16.01 -10.32
C SER A 55 12.66 -14.82 -10.45
N CYS A 56 12.95 -14.42 -11.70
CA CYS A 56 13.79 -13.24 -11.97
C CYS A 56 13.07 -11.95 -11.56
N SER A 57 13.79 -11.03 -10.91
CA SER A 57 13.24 -9.72 -10.56
C SER A 57 12.92 -8.89 -11.81
N PRO A 58 11.89 -8.03 -11.77
CA PRO A 58 11.57 -7.13 -12.88
C PRO A 58 12.75 -6.21 -13.26
N GLU A 59 13.53 -5.78 -12.28
CA GLU A 59 14.71 -4.94 -12.48
C GLU A 59 15.82 -5.71 -13.21
N ALA A 60 16.12 -6.93 -12.76
CA ALA A 60 17.09 -7.80 -13.42
C ALA A 60 16.65 -8.14 -14.85
N GLU A 61 15.35 -8.39 -15.06
CA GLU A 61 14.78 -8.64 -16.38
C GLU A 61 14.91 -7.39 -17.29
N LYS A 62 14.62 -6.20 -16.77
CA LYS A 62 14.80 -4.94 -17.51
C LYS A 62 16.27 -4.72 -17.89
N ILE A 63 17.20 -4.97 -16.97
CA ILE A 63 18.64 -4.80 -17.21
C ILE A 63 19.14 -5.83 -18.22
N VAL A 64 18.83 -7.11 -18.07
CA VAL A 64 19.28 -8.13 -19.02
C VAL A 64 18.68 -7.90 -20.41
N ARG A 65 17.47 -7.36 -20.53
CA ARG A 65 16.91 -6.97 -21.84
C ARG A 65 17.65 -5.81 -22.51
N LYS A 66 18.27 -4.92 -21.72
CA LYS A 66 19.08 -3.80 -22.22
C LYS A 66 20.52 -4.21 -22.53
N LEU A 67 21.12 -5.02 -21.65
CA LEU A 67 22.54 -5.34 -21.62
C LEU A 67 22.90 -6.75 -22.10
N GLY A 68 21.90 -7.59 -22.34
CA GLY A 68 22.09 -9.00 -22.63
C GLY A 68 21.57 -9.41 -23.99
N ARG A 69 21.87 -10.65 -24.34
CA ARG A 69 21.41 -11.33 -25.54
C ARG A 69 20.95 -12.75 -25.22
N VAL A 70 20.33 -13.40 -26.19
CA VAL A 70 20.06 -14.84 -26.12
C VAL A 70 21.36 -15.60 -25.83
N PRO A 71 21.40 -16.50 -24.83
CA PRO A 71 22.58 -17.29 -24.50
C PRO A 71 22.94 -18.26 -25.64
N TYR A 72 24.22 -18.56 -25.80
CA TYR A 72 24.76 -19.50 -26.80
C TYR A 72 24.88 -20.94 -26.29
N VAL A 73 24.63 -21.15 -24.99
CA VAL A 73 24.68 -22.45 -24.33
C VAL A 73 23.31 -22.79 -23.75
N ALA A 74 23.04 -24.09 -23.58
CA ALA A 74 21.77 -24.58 -23.04
C ALA A 74 21.63 -24.37 -21.51
N ASP A 75 22.76 -24.27 -20.82
CA ASP A 75 22.93 -24.11 -19.38
C ASP A 75 23.67 -22.79 -19.01
N PRO A 76 23.10 -21.62 -19.36
CA PRO A 76 23.73 -20.35 -19.06
C PRO A 76 23.58 -20.02 -17.56
N TRP A 77 24.35 -19.03 -17.10
CA TRP A 77 24.03 -18.37 -15.84
C TRP A 77 22.68 -17.66 -15.92
N LEU A 78 21.89 -17.67 -14.84
CA LEU A 78 20.54 -17.10 -14.85
C LEU A 78 20.52 -15.72 -14.16
N PRO A 79 19.97 -14.67 -14.78
CA PRO A 79 19.73 -13.40 -14.09
C PRO A 79 18.66 -13.59 -13.02
N VAL A 80 18.93 -13.11 -11.80
CA VAL A 80 18.01 -13.28 -10.67
C VAL A 80 17.58 -11.97 -10.02
N THR A 81 18.53 -11.06 -9.78
CA THR A 81 18.31 -9.77 -9.11
C THR A 81 19.44 -8.80 -9.49
N THR A 82 19.50 -7.62 -8.87
CA THR A 82 20.49 -6.58 -9.17
C THR A 82 21.15 -6.07 -7.90
N MET A 83 22.43 -5.73 -7.97
CA MET A 83 23.14 -5.00 -6.92
C MET A 83 23.68 -3.69 -7.50
N GLY A 84 22.96 -2.60 -7.28
CA GLY A 84 23.23 -1.34 -7.97
C GLY A 84 23.19 -1.55 -9.50
N PRO A 85 24.23 -1.14 -10.25
CA PRO A 85 24.32 -1.41 -11.69
C PRO A 85 24.76 -2.85 -12.05
N LEU A 86 25.12 -3.70 -11.09
CA LEU A 86 25.55 -5.07 -11.41
C LEU A 86 24.36 -6.02 -11.49
N LEU A 87 24.36 -6.87 -12.52
CA LEU A 87 23.39 -7.94 -12.67
C LEU A 87 23.83 -9.17 -11.87
N VAL A 88 22.99 -9.65 -10.95
CA VAL A 88 23.29 -10.86 -10.18
C VAL A 88 22.93 -12.08 -11.02
N MET A 89 23.93 -12.93 -11.24
CA MET A 89 23.88 -14.11 -12.08
C MET A 89 24.03 -15.36 -11.22
N ALA A 90 23.09 -16.29 -11.31
CA ALA A 90 23.04 -17.49 -10.48
C ALA A 90 23.27 -18.77 -11.29
N HIS A 91 24.09 -19.69 -10.75
CA HIS A 91 24.26 -21.04 -11.26
C HIS A 91 24.67 -22.00 -10.14
N HIS A 92 24.41 -23.29 -10.29
CA HIS A 92 24.95 -24.32 -9.39
C HIS A 92 26.37 -24.82 -9.79
N ASN A 93 26.93 -24.36 -10.93
CA ASN A 93 28.19 -24.83 -11.48
C ASN A 93 29.08 -23.61 -11.75
N PRO A 94 30.16 -23.38 -10.99
CA PRO A 94 31.02 -22.21 -11.15
C PRO A 94 31.77 -22.18 -12.50
N ARG A 95 31.85 -23.31 -13.20
CA ARG A 95 32.49 -23.44 -14.51
C ARG A 95 31.52 -23.25 -15.68
N ALA A 96 30.23 -23.04 -15.43
CA ALA A 96 29.25 -22.82 -16.48
C ALA A 96 29.62 -21.60 -17.33
N GLY A 97 29.36 -21.69 -18.63
CA GLY A 97 29.63 -20.64 -19.60
C GLY A 97 28.45 -19.67 -19.75
N ASP A 98 28.72 -18.58 -20.46
CA ASP A 98 27.77 -17.55 -20.92
C ASP A 98 27.00 -16.78 -19.82
N LEU A 99 27.19 -15.47 -19.82
CA LEU A 99 26.49 -14.50 -18.96
C LEU A 99 25.47 -13.69 -19.77
N TRP A 100 24.84 -14.32 -20.76
CA TRP A 100 23.91 -13.67 -21.68
C TRP A 100 24.59 -12.55 -22.48
N GLY A 101 25.88 -12.72 -22.80
CA GLY A 101 26.71 -11.68 -23.42
C GLY A 101 26.97 -10.44 -22.55
N VAL A 102 26.50 -10.38 -21.30
CA VAL A 102 26.81 -9.28 -20.38
C VAL A 102 28.28 -9.39 -19.95
N PRO A 103 29.06 -8.29 -19.98
CA PRO A 103 30.46 -8.30 -19.55
C PRO A 103 30.62 -8.81 -18.11
N PRO A 104 31.58 -9.72 -17.83
CA PRO A 104 31.72 -10.31 -16.49
C PRO A 104 31.87 -9.31 -15.35
N PHE A 105 32.53 -8.17 -15.59
CA PHE A 105 32.72 -7.12 -14.58
C PHE A 105 31.43 -6.32 -14.28
N LEU A 106 30.39 -6.43 -15.11
CA LEU A 106 29.04 -5.90 -14.84
C LEU A 106 28.12 -6.95 -14.19
N THR A 107 28.67 -8.11 -13.81
CA THR A 107 27.92 -9.20 -13.19
C THR A 107 28.46 -9.56 -11.83
N LEU A 108 27.56 -10.00 -10.95
CA LEU A 108 27.90 -10.57 -9.66
C LEU A 108 27.44 -12.03 -9.65
N ARG A 109 28.38 -12.98 -9.60
CA ARG A 109 28.07 -14.40 -9.73
C ARG A 109 27.84 -15.04 -8.37
N VAL A 110 26.73 -15.74 -8.22
CA VAL A 110 26.33 -16.44 -6.99
C VAL A 110 26.02 -17.92 -7.27
N LEU A 111 26.30 -18.76 -6.27
CA LEU A 111 25.98 -20.17 -6.31
C LEU A 111 24.61 -20.42 -5.70
N ILE A 112 23.77 -21.16 -6.43
CA ILE A 112 22.45 -21.61 -5.96
C ILE A 112 22.34 -23.13 -6.07
N THR A 113 21.32 -23.72 -5.45
CA THR A 113 21.10 -25.16 -5.55
C THR A 113 20.63 -25.57 -6.96
N PRO A 114 20.87 -26.81 -7.40
CA PRO A 114 20.36 -27.31 -8.69
C PRO A 114 18.83 -27.20 -8.82
N ASP A 115 18.08 -27.42 -7.73
CA ASP A 115 16.62 -27.28 -7.70
C ASP A 115 16.19 -25.83 -7.99
N GLN A 116 16.75 -24.86 -7.27
CA GLN A 116 16.47 -23.45 -7.50
C GLN A 116 16.83 -23.03 -8.92
N TYR A 117 17.95 -23.52 -9.46
CA TYR A 117 18.34 -23.25 -10.84
C TYR A 117 17.28 -23.71 -11.84
N GLN A 118 16.77 -24.94 -11.71
CA GLN A 118 15.75 -25.46 -12.64
C GLN A 118 14.44 -24.68 -12.56
N LYS A 119 14.01 -24.29 -11.35
CA LYS A 119 12.78 -23.51 -11.17
C LYS A 119 12.89 -22.10 -11.77
N THR A 120 14.00 -21.40 -11.50
CA THR A 120 14.27 -20.09 -12.09
C THR A 120 14.42 -20.16 -13.61
N ARG A 121 15.06 -21.20 -14.13
CA ARG A 121 15.17 -21.42 -15.58
C ARG A 121 13.79 -21.56 -16.22
N LYS A 122 12.88 -22.32 -15.60
CA LYS A 122 11.51 -22.52 -16.10
C LYS A 122 10.73 -21.19 -16.20
N ASP A 123 10.80 -20.34 -15.17
CA ASP A 123 10.20 -18.99 -15.19
C ASP A 123 10.77 -18.13 -16.32
N LEU A 124 12.10 -18.08 -16.47
CA LEU A 124 12.75 -17.29 -17.51
C LEU A 124 12.39 -17.76 -18.93
N VAL A 125 12.37 -19.08 -19.17
CA VAL A 125 11.95 -19.65 -20.46
C VAL A 125 10.53 -19.22 -20.81
N GLN A 126 9.61 -19.26 -19.83
CA GLN A 126 8.23 -18.83 -20.04
C GLN A 126 8.13 -17.34 -20.39
N ARG A 127 8.83 -16.47 -19.64
CA ARG A 127 8.76 -15.02 -19.86
C ARG A 127 9.41 -14.58 -21.17
N PHE A 128 10.60 -15.05 -21.46
CA PHE A 128 11.30 -14.71 -22.70
C PHE A 128 10.68 -15.40 -23.93
N GLY A 129 9.92 -16.47 -23.75
CA GLY A 129 9.09 -17.06 -24.80
C GLY A 129 7.92 -16.17 -25.24
N GLN A 130 7.40 -15.31 -24.35
CA GLN A 130 6.33 -14.35 -24.67
C GLN A 130 6.89 -13.04 -25.24
N LEU A 131 8.03 -12.57 -24.70
CA LEU A 131 8.71 -11.34 -25.11
C LEU A 131 10.20 -11.65 -25.33
N PRO A 132 10.64 -11.86 -26.59
CA PRO A 132 12.01 -12.22 -26.91
C PRO A 132 13.05 -11.16 -26.48
N ILE A 133 14.27 -11.61 -26.19
CA ILE A 133 15.44 -10.77 -25.92
C ILE A 133 16.27 -10.56 -27.20
N ALA A 134 17.11 -9.52 -27.23
CA ALA A 134 17.99 -9.21 -28.35
C ALA A 134 18.91 -10.39 -28.73
N GLN A 135 19.22 -10.51 -30.01
CA GLN A 135 20.16 -11.53 -30.53
C GLN A 135 21.62 -11.10 -30.40
N GLN A 136 21.87 -9.79 -30.28
CA GLN A 136 23.19 -9.19 -30.17
C GLN A 136 23.19 -8.15 -29.06
N ASN A 137 24.31 -8.02 -28.36
CA ASN A 137 24.52 -7.06 -27.30
C ASN A 137 25.65 -6.09 -27.68
N GLN A 138 25.39 -4.78 -27.63
CA GLN A 138 26.38 -3.74 -27.95
C GLN A 138 27.54 -3.68 -26.95
N MET A 139 27.31 -4.12 -25.71
CA MET A 139 28.32 -4.17 -24.67
C MET A 139 29.12 -5.48 -24.68
N GLU A 140 28.77 -6.45 -25.53
CA GLU A 140 29.46 -7.73 -25.60
C GLU A 140 30.91 -7.54 -26.08
N GLY A 141 31.87 -8.02 -25.30
CA GLY A 141 33.30 -7.89 -25.62
C GLY A 141 33.97 -6.60 -25.13
N VAL A 142 33.23 -5.68 -24.49
CA VAL A 142 33.84 -4.54 -23.79
C VAL A 142 34.79 -5.06 -22.70
N GLN A 143 36.03 -4.56 -22.68
CA GLN A 143 37.00 -4.91 -21.65
C GLN A 143 36.83 -4.03 -20.41
N ALA A 144 37.04 -4.62 -19.23
CA ALA A 144 37.00 -3.85 -17.99
C ALA A 144 38.12 -2.80 -18.00
N PRO A 145 37.83 -1.52 -17.69
CA PRO A 145 38.88 -0.56 -17.40
C PRO A 145 39.63 -0.98 -16.12
N ARG A 146 40.81 -0.40 -15.90
CA ARG A 146 41.58 -0.64 -14.67
C ARG A 146 40.97 0.15 -13.51
N PHE A 147 39.83 -0.32 -12.98
CA PHE A 147 39.10 0.34 -11.90
C PHE A 147 39.97 0.62 -10.66
N ALA A 148 40.95 -0.25 -10.36
CA ALA A 148 41.90 -0.05 -9.27
C ALA A 148 42.70 1.26 -9.41
N ASP A 149 43.09 1.63 -10.63
CA ASP A 149 43.87 2.84 -10.92
C ASP A 149 43.00 4.11 -10.89
N MET A 150 41.69 3.94 -11.08
CA MET A 150 40.71 5.04 -11.19
C MET A 150 40.12 5.45 -9.83
N GLY A 151 40.17 4.57 -8.83
CA GLY A 151 39.52 4.77 -7.54
C GLY A 151 37.98 4.80 -7.65
N LEU A 152 37.30 5.10 -6.54
CA LEU A 152 35.83 5.09 -6.47
C LEU A 152 35.21 6.16 -7.37
N GLU A 153 35.75 7.38 -7.36
CA GLU A 153 35.26 8.49 -8.19
C GLU A 153 35.42 8.19 -9.69
N GLY A 154 36.60 7.73 -10.11
CA GLY A 154 36.82 7.42 -11.52
C GLY A 154 36.00 6.23 -12.00
N ALA A 155 35.80 5.20 -11.16
CA ALA A 155 34.91 4.09 -11.46
C ALA A 155 33.44 4.55 -11.61
N PHE A 156 32.99 5.51 -10.80
CA PHE A 156 31.65 6.09 -10.91
C PHE A 156 31.47 6.91 -12.19
N GLU A 157 32.43 7.77 -12.53
CA GLU A 157 32.38 8.55 -13.79
C GLU A 157 32.41 7.63 -15.02
N TRP A 158 33.18 6.55 -14.97
CA TRP A 158 33.17 5.54 -16.03
C TRP A 158 31.79 4.91 -16.20
N LEU A 159 31.10 4.57 -15.10
CA LEU A 159 29.73 4.05 -15.14
C LEU A 159 28.76 5.08 -15.76
N LEU A 160 28.83 6.35 -15.38
CA LEU A 160 27.98 7.38 -15.99
C LEU A 160 28.21 7.53 -17.50
N ALA A 161 29.44 7.32 -17.97
CA ALA A 161 29.78 7.45 -19.38
C ALA A 161 29.48 6.19 -20.22
N SER A 162 29.62 5.00 -19.62
CA SER A 162 29.68 3.72 -20.36
C SER A 162 28.56 2.74 -20.00
N TYR A 163 27.89 2.91 -18.87
CA TYR A 163 26.74 2.10 -18.50
C TYR A 163 25.46 2.72 -19.09
N PRO A 164 24.51 1.92 -19.64
CA PRO A 164 23.34 2.44 -20.35
C PRO A 164 22.25 2.95 -19.40
N TYR A 165 22.59 3.95 -18.59
CA TYR A 165 21.63 4.73 -17.83
C TYR A 165 20.74 5.56 -18.75
N GLU A 166 19.51 5.83 -18.32
CA GLU A 166 18.68 6.80 -19.02
C GLU A 166 19.27 8.22 -18.84
N PRO A 167 19.16 9.12 -19.82
CA PRO A 167 19.72 10.49 -19.69
C PRO A 167 19.27 11.22 -18.43
N ALA A 168 18.00 11.07 -18.04
CA ALA A 168 17.46 11.64 -16.81
C ALA A 168 18.09 11.05 -15.53
N GLU A 169 18.46 9.77 -15.56
CA GLU A 169 19.13 9.08 -14.45
C GLU A 169 20.58 9.55 -14.31
N VAL A 170 21.29 9.74 -15.42
CA VAL A 170 22.66 10.30 -15.42
C VAL A 170 22.68 11.68 -14.78
N THR A 171 21.77 12.57 -15.18
CA THR A 171 21.65 13.93 -14.62
C THR A 171 21.41 13.88 -13.11
N LYS A 172 20.52 13.00 -12.66
CA LYS A 172 20.19 12.82 -11.24
C LYS A 172 21.39 12.29 -10.43
N LEU A 173 22.05 11.23 -10.92
CA LEU A 173 23.21 10.64 -10.25
C LEU A 173 24.38 11.63 -10.18
N ARG A 174 24.61 12.41 -11.24
CA ARG A 174 25.63 13.45 -11.28
C ARG A 174 25.35 14.56 -10.27
N GLY A 175 24.12 15.06 -10.21
CA GLY A 175 23.76 16.11 -9.23
C GLY A 175 23.95 15.66 -7.78
N PHE A 176 23.56 14.42 -7.44
CA PHE A 176 23.82 13.88 -6.10
C PHE A 176 25.30 13.70 -5.80
N PHE A 177 26.08 13.23 -6.78
CA PHE A 177 27.52 13.09 -6.63
C PHE A 177 28.22 14.44 -6.40
N GLU A 178 27.87 15.47 -7.17
CA GLU A 178 28.38 16.83 -6.99
C GLU A 178 28.05 17.37 -5.59
N THR A 179 26.82 17.16 -5.12
CA THR A 179 26.41 17.53 -3.76
C THR A 179 27.26 16.85 -2.68
N GLN A 180 27.64 15.58 -2.87
CA GLN A 180 28.52 14.88 -1.93
C GLN A 180 29.95 15.43 -1.98
N LYS A 181 30.45 15.74 -3.18
CA LYS A 181 31.79 16.29 -3.41
C LYS A 181 31.97 17.69 -2.84
N GLU A 182 30.92 18.51 -2.85
CA GLU A 182 30.94 19.83 -2.20
C GLU A 182 31.01 19.73 -0.67
N LYS A 183 30.34 18.72 -0.09
CA LYS A 183 30.24 18.53 1.37
C LYS A 183 31.46 17.84 1.98
N HIS A 184 32.21 17.08 1.19
CA HIS A 184 33.26 16.19 1.69
C HIS A 184 34.52 16.27 0.82
N SER A 185 35.68 16.49 1.46
CA SER A 185 36.97 16.57 0.76
C SER A 185 37.44 15.23 0.18
N ASN A 186 37.01 14.10 0.76
CA ASN A 186 37.32 12.74 0.29
C ASN A 186 36.06 11.86 0.32
N LEU A 187 35.69 11.27 -0.81
CA LEU A 187 34.51 10.40 -0.93
C LEU A 187 34.86 8.93 -0.67
N GLY A 188 34.45 8.42 0.48
CA GLY A 188 34.41 6.98 0.79
C GLY A 188 33.13 6.26 0.33
N VAL A 189 33.11 4.92 0.50
CA VAL A 189 32.01 3.99 0.13
C VAL A 189 30.63 4.47 0.59
N SER A 190 30.52 4.95 1.84
CA SER A 190 29.25 5.41 2.41
C SER A 190 28.62 6.57 1.65
N HIS A 191 29.43 7.51 1.14
CA HIS A 191 28.95 8.65 0.37
C HIS A 191 28.30 8.21 -0.95
N PHE A 192 28.89 7.24 -1.65
CA PHE A 192 28.30 6.70 -2.88
C PHE A 192 27.01 5.90 -2.62
N ASN A 193 26.88 5.24 -1.46
CA ASN A 193 25.61 4.61 -1.06
C ASN A 193 24.47 5.62 -0.86
N THR A 194 24.78 6.90 -0.56
CA THR A 194 23.78 7.97 -0.51
C THR A 194 23.25 8.31 -1.90
N VAL A 195 24.13 8.42 -2.89
CA VAL A 195 23.82 8.70 -4.31
C VAL A 195 22.89 7.65 -4.88
N GLN A 196 23.27 6.37 -4.76
CA GLN A 196 22.42 5.23 -5.14
C GLN A 196 22.67 4.10 -4.15
N ARG A 197 21.60 3.42 -3.74
CA ARG A 197 21.71 2.34 -2.74
C ARG A 197 22.66 1.25 -3.26
N HIS A 198 23.57 0.79 -2.39
CA HIS A 198 24.63 -0.19 -2.71
C HIS A 198 25.70 0.26 -3.70
N LEU A 199 25.62 1.47 -4.28
CA LEU A 199 26.56 1.91 -5.31
C LEU A 199 27.99 1.98 -4.78
N GLY A 200 28.20 2.47 -3.56
CA GLY A 200 29.54 2.49 -2.96
C GLY A 200 30.13 1.10 -2.80
N VAL A 201 29.32 0.13 -2.37
CA VAL A 201 29.76 -1.26 -2.23
C VAL A 201 30.11 -1.86 -3.60
N VAL A 202 29.33 -1.55 -4.64
CA VAL A 202 29.61 -1.97 -6.01
C VAL A 202 30.89 -1.34 -6.55
N LEU A 203 31.10 -0.05 -6.34
CA LEU A 203 32.32 0.64 -6.75
C LEU A 203 33.53 0.04 -6.04
N GLN A 204 33.42 -0.25 -4.74
CA GLN A 204 34.47 -0.92 -3.99
C GLN A 204 34.76 -2.32 -4.55
N HIS A 205 33.73 -3.08 -4.92
CA HIS A 205 33.87 -4.37 -5.57
C HIS A 205 34.62 -4.26 -6.91
N LEU A 206 34.25 -3.30 -7.76
CA LEU A 206 34.91 -3.03 -9.04
C LEU A 206 36.39 -2.64 -8.86
N VAL A 207 36.66 -1.69 -7.96
CA VAL A 207 38.02 -1.20 -7.64
C VAL A 207 38.89 -2.33 -7.06
N SER A 208 38.30 -3.24 -6.29
CA SER A 208 39.00 -4.43 -5.76
C SER A 208 39.31 -5.51 -6.81
N GLY A 209 38.83 -5.35 -8.05
CA GLY A 209 38.91 -6.37 -9.09
C GLY A 209 38.06 -7.60 -8.78
N GLY A 210 36.94 -7.41 -8.06
CA GLY A 210 36.01 -8.47 -7.68
C GLY A 210 36.50 -9.39 -6.56
N ARG A 211 37.60 -9.05 -5.87
CA ARG A 211 38.15 -9.86 -4.77
C ARG A 211 37.29 -9.79 -3.51
N THR A 212 36.72 -8.62 -3.24
CA THR A 212 35.83 -8.41 -2.11
C THR A 212 34.44 -8.96 -2.43
N LEU A 213 34.01 -9.97 -1.68
CA LEU A 213 32.66 -10.49 -1.77
C LEU A 213 31.68 -9.41 -1.31
N CYS A 214 30.61 -9.21 -2.07
CA CYS A 214 29.55 -8.29 -1.70
C CYS A 214 28.19 -8.83 -2.13
N PHE A 215 27.14 -8.46 -1.42
CA PHE A 215 25.78 -8.82 -1.80
C PHE A 215 24.76 -7.89 -1.15
N SER A 216 23.51 -7.96 -1.59
CA SER A 216 22.44 -7.18 -0.96
C SER A 216 21.87 -7.91 0.26
N PRO A 217 21.89 -7.32 1.46
CA PRO A 217 21.20 -7.88 2.63
C PRO A 217 19.69 -7.98 2.44
N ALA A 218 19.10 -7.30 1.45
CA ALA A 218 17.68 -7.44 1.12
C ALA A 218 17.33 -8.86 0.65
N GLU A 219 18.29 -9.60 0.10
CA GLU A 219 18.14 -10.96 -0.41
C GLU A 219 18.49 -12.03 0.65
N ALA A 220 18.82 -11.61 1.89
CA ALA A 220 19.12 -12.52 2.99
C ALA A 220 17.83 -13.20 3.51
N GLN A 221 17.88 -14.50 3.76
CA GLN A 221 16.79 -15.22 4.40
C GLN A 221 16.71 -14.90 5.89
N ARG A 222 15.51 -15.05 6.47
CA ARG A 222 15.37 -15.01 7.93
C ARG A 222 16.15 -16.14 8.57
N GLN A 223 16.75 -15.85 9.72
CA GLN A 223 17.64 -16.74 10.45
C GLN A 223 17.23 -16.81 11.92
N THR A 224 17.49 -17.94 12.57
CA THR A 224 17.24 -18.15 14.01
C THR A 224 18.48 -18.66 14.75
N PHE A 225 19.62 -18.74 14.07
CA PHE A 225 20.84 -19.33 14.61
C PHE A 225 21.57 -18.36 15.55
N PHE A 226 21.70 -17.10 15.13
CA PHE A 226 22.31 -16.04 15.93
C PHE A 226 21.24 -15.22 16.64
N PRO A 227 21.44 -14.90 17.94
CA PRO A 227 20.57 -13.97 18.65
C PRO A 227 20.52 -12.61 17.97
N LEU A 228 19.32 -12.07 17.72
CA LEU A 228 19.16 -10.76 17.09
C LEU A 228 19.86 -9.62 17.85
N PRO A 229 19.83 -9.53 19.19
CA PRO A 229 20.55 -8.47 19.91
C PRO A 229 22.06 -8.49 19.68
N LEU A 230 22.63 -9.66 19.37
CA LEU A 230 24.06 -9.80 19.04
C LEU A 230 24.34 -9.28 17.62
N LEU A 231 23.48 -9.63 16.66
CA LEU A 231 23.55 -9.13 15.28
C LEU A 231 23.37 -7.60 15.22
N GLU A 232 22.42 -7.06 15.99
CA GLU A 232 22.17 -5.60 16.11
C GLU A 232 23.40 -4.86 16.62
N ARG A 233 24.00 -5.35 17.72
CA ARG A 233 25.13 -4.69 18.38
C ARG A 233 26.35 -4.55 17.48
N HIS A 234 26.63 -5.59 16.70
CA HIS A 234 27.79 -5.63 15.80
C HIS A 234 27.47 -5.15 14.38
N THR A 235 26.21 -4.81 14.08
CA THR A 235 25.74 -4.47 12.73
C THR A 235 26.18 -5.51 11.69
N VAL A 236 25.91 -6.78 11.97
CA VAL A 236 26.20 -7.92 11.07
C VAL A 236 24.95 -8.77 10.85
N TYR A 237 24.85 -9.47 9.71
CA TYR A 237 23.71 -10.36 9.44
C TYR A 237 24.10 -11.54 8.53
N PRO A 238 23.70 -12.78 8.81
CA PRO A 238 24.13 -13.91 7.99
C PRO A 238 23.39 -13.92 6.63
N LEU A 239 24.15 -13.98 5.54
CA LEU A 239 23.63 -14.28 4.20
C LEU A 239 23.31 -15.78 4.07
N TYR A 240 24.25 -16.62 4.52
CA TYR A 240 24.18 -18.06 4.39
C TYR A 240 24.85 -18.73 5.59
N ILE A 241 24.15 -19.68 6.20
CA ILE A 241 24.64 -20.48 7.33
C ILE A 241 24.89 -21.90 6.82
N GLY A 242 26.17 -22.20 6.57
CA GLY A 242 26.63 -23.52 6.16
C GLY A 242 26.97 -24.42 7.34
N LYS A 243 27.52 -25.61 7.05
CA LYS A 243 27.98 -26.54 8.09
C LYS A 243 29.36 -26.18 8.62
N ASN A 244 30.23 -25.64 7.76
CA ASN A 244 31.63 -25.37 8.05
C ASN A 244 31.95 -23.87 8.08
N ALA A 245 31.12 -23.02 7.47
CA ALA A 245 31.32 -21.58 7.38
C ALA A 245 29.98 -20.81 7.33
N VAL A 246 30.01 -19.57 7.83
CA VAL A 246 28.92 -18.60 7.76
C VAL A 246 29.35 -17.43 6.90
N PHE A 247 28.59 -17.15 5.85
CA PHE A 247 28.78 -15.94 5.05
C PHE A 247 28.02 -14.82 5.73
N MET A 248 28.74 -13.86 6.30
CA MET A 248 28.20 -12.82 7.18
C MET A 248 28.32 -11.46 6.53
N PHE A 249 27.21 -10.74 6.42
CA PHE A 249 27.23 -9.34 6.03
C PHE A 249 27.94 -8.49 7.08
N SER A 250 28.86 -7.65 6.61
CA SER A 250 29.55 -6.67 7.44
C SER A 250 29.84 -5.40 6.63
N GLU A 251 29.91 -4.27 7.32
CA GLU A 251 30.41 -3.02 6.74
C GLU A 251 31.94 -3.07 6.60
N SER A 252 32.62 -3.61 7.62
CA SER A 252 34.04 -3.87 7.63
C SER A 252 34.37 -5.15 6.88
N GLY A 253 35.60 -5.26 6.38
CA GLY A 253 36.10 -6.49 5.74
C GLY A 253 36.34 -7.65 6.70
N ASP A 254 35.88 -7.54 7.95
CA ASP A 254 36.04 -8.51 9.04
C ASP A 254 34.85 -8.47 10.00
N CYS A 255 34.74 -9.51 10.84
CA CYS A 255 33.68 -9.69 11.85
C CYS A 255 34.27 -10.01 13.24
N TYR A 256 35.50 -9.60 13.55
CA TYR A 256 36.21 -10.07 14.75
C TYR A 256 35.50 -9.72 16.06
N ALA A 257 34.94 -8.51 16.18
CA ALA A 257 34.21 -8.10 17.38
C ALA A 257 32.98 -8.99 17.66
N PHE A 258 32.29 -9.43 16.60
CA PHE A 258 31.19 -10.37 16.69
C PHE A 258 31.67 -11.77 17.09
N GLU A 259 32.77 -12.25 16.50
CA GLU A 259 33.37 -13.56 16.80
C GLU A 259 33.82 -13.66 18.27
N ASP A 260 34.51 -12.64 18.77
CA ASP A 260 34.99 -12.57 20.15
C ASP A 260 33.83 -12.63 21.15
N GLU A 261 32.76 -11.85 20.91
CA GLU A 261 31.59 -11.88 21.78
C GLU A 261 30.87 -13.23 21.70
N TRP A 262 30.68 -13.78 20.50
CA TRP A 262 30.07 -15.09 20.29
C TRP A 262 30.78 -16.20 21.06
N LEU A 263 32.12 -16.20 21.04
CA LEU A 263 32.95 -17.14 21.80
C LEU A 263 32.87 -16.89 23.32
N SER A 264 32.86 -15.63 23.75
CA SER A 264 32.76 -15.26 25.17
C SER A 264 31.45 -15.74 25.82
N MET A 265 30.39 -15.88 25.02
CA MET A 265 29.10 -16.44 25.45
C MET A 265 29.12 -17.98 25.59
N GLY A 266 30.26 -18.64 25.33
CA GLY A 266 30.44 -20.08 25.45
C GLY A 266 30.02 -20.88 24.21
N ASN A 267 29.77 -20.23 23.08
CA ASN A 267 29.40 -20.91 21.84
C ASN A 267 30.63 -21.51 21.12
N ALA A 268 30.39 -22.51 20.27
CA ALA A 268 31.45 -23.09 19.43
C ALA A 268 31.96 -22.09 18.38
N ALA A 269 33.24 -22.18 18.05
CA ALA A 269 33.85 -21.38 16.99
C ALA A 269 33.19 -21.66 15.63
N VAL A 270 32.91 -20.60 14.89
CA VAL A 270 32.32 -20.65 13.56
C VAL A 270 33.25 -19.92 12.60
N LYS A 271 33.58 -20.52 11.45
CA LYS A 271 34.36 -19.83 10.43
C LYS A 271 33.49 -18.80 9.74
N ILE A 272 33.78 -17.51 9.90
CA ILE A 272 33.04 -16.44 9.23
C ILE A 272 33.76 -16.03 7.94
N VAL A 273 33.00 -15.90 6.87
CA VAL A 273 33.42 -15.30 5.60
C VAL A 273 32.71 -13.96 5.46
N PRO A 274 33.42 -12.82 5.56
CA PRO A 274 32.80 -11.51 5.49
C PRO A 274 32.30 -11.21 4.08
N VAL A 275 31.10 -10.67 3.99
CA VAL A 275 30.43 -10.22 2.77
C VAL A 275 30.13 -8.74 2.92
N GLN A 276 30.75 -7.91 2.09
CA GLN A 276 30.58 -6.47 2.19
C GLN A 276 29.15 -6.06 1.85
N ALA A 277 28.55 -5.24 2.70
CA ALA A 277 27.23 -4.67 2.47
C ALA A 277 27.10 -3.27 3.09
N ASP A 278 26.07 -2.55 2.64
CA ASP A 278 25.71 -1.26 3.20
C ASP A 278 25.17 -1.46 4.64
N PRO A 279 25.76 -0.83 5.67
CA PRO A 279 25.32 -0.97 7.07
C PRO A 279 23.84 -0.64 7.25
N ALA A 280 23.29 0.31 6.49
CA ALA A 280 21.86 0.61 6.53
C ALA A 280 21.03 -0.60 6.07
N ALA A 281 21.46 -1.28 5.01
CA ALA A 281 20.79 -2.48 4.53
C ALA A 281 20.97 -3.68 5.47
N ILE A 282 22.09 -3.78 6.19
CA ILE A 282 22.30 -4.82 7.22
C ILE A 282 21.29 -4.61 8.36
N ARG A 283 21.14 -3.38 8.85
CA ARG A 283 20.14 -3.04 9.88
C ARG A 283 18.72 -3.32 9.41
N ASP A 284 18.38 -3.01 8.16
CA ASP A 284 17.09 -3.38 7.58
C ASP A 284 16.88 -4.90 7.62
N ALA A 285 17.91 -5.70 7.34
CA ALA A 285 17.82 -7.17 7.40
C ALA A 285 17.60 -7.68 8.82
N ILE A 286 18.29 -7.11 9.80
CA ILE A 286 18.11 -7.42 11.22
C ILE A 286 16.68 -7.08 11.67
N ASN A 287 16.19 -5.89 11.31
CA ASN A 287 14.83 -5.45 11.63
C ASN A 287 13.77 -6.37 11.00
N ARG A 288 13.94 -6.79 9.74
CA ARG A 288 13.04 -7.77 9.08
C ARG A 288 13.04 -9.13 9.77
N ALA A 289 14.12 -9.49 10.44
CA ALA A 289 14.25 -10.75 11.15
C ALA A 289 13.65 -10.70 12.57
N GLY A 290 13.75 -9.55 13.24
CA GLY A 290 13.18 -9.32 14.57
C GLY A 290 11.71 -8.91 14.57
N ALA A 291 11.22 -8.37 13.47
CA ALA A 291 9.82 -8.01 13.35
C ALA A 291 8.97 -9.26 13.08
N THR A 292 7.98 -9.50 13.94
CA THR A 292 6.84 -10.41 13.65
C THR A 292 5.95 -9.87 12.52
N PHE A 293 6.28 -8.70 11.94
CA PHE A 293 5.60 -8.04 10.83
C PHE A 293 6.64 -7.41 9.88
N ASP A 294 6.63 -7.77 8.59
CA ASP A 294 7.63 -7.31 7.60
C ASP A 294 7.53 -5.81 7.30
N SER A 295 8.62 -5.10 7.59
CA SER A 295 8.89 -3.69 7.31
C SER A 295 9.47 -3.49 5.90
N GLY A 296 8.64 -3.70 4.87
CA GLY A 296 9.02 -3.45 3.47
C GLY A 296 8.26 -2.26 2.89
N GLY A 297 8.91 -1.10 2.78
CA GLY A 297 8.32 0.09 2.14
C GLY A 297 9.01 1.39 2.53
N VAL A 298 10.22 1.60 2.03
CA VAL A 298 10.92 2.89 2.09
C VAL A 298 11.13 3.37 0.66
N ALA A 299 10.35 4.37 0.26
CA ALA A 299 10.67 5.20 -0.90
C ALA A 299 11.62 6.32 -0.43
N LYS A 300 12.75 6.51 -1.13
CA LYS A 300 13.71 7.59 -0.90
C LYS A 300 13.13 8.93 -1.39
N LEU A 301 13.19 9.99 -0.56
CA LEU A 301 13.23 11.39 -1.02
C LEU A 301 13.99 12.29 0.00
N ASP A 302 14.52 13.39 -0.50
CA ASP A 302 15.68 14.16 -0.01
C ASP A 302 15.54 14.96 1.30
N LYS A 303 16.72 15.22 1.89
CA LYS A 303 16.96 15.94 3.15
C LYS A 303 17.23 17.44 2.96
N SER A 304 16.37 18.26 3.55
CA SER A 304 16.66 19.58 4.17
C SER A 304 15.38 19.94 4.95
N THR A 305 15.34 20.25 6.25
CA THR A 305 16.23 21.04 7.10
C THR A 305 15.88 20.71 8.56
N LEU A 306 16.87 20.73 9.44
CA LEU A 306 16.70 20.62 10.90
C LEU A 306 16.22 21.97 11.46
N THR A 307 15.12 21.96 12.23
CA THR A 307 14.97 22.57 13.57
C THR A 307 13.51 22.48 14.00
N ALA A 308 13.24 21.82 15.13
CA ALA A 308 11.96 21.92 15.82
C ALA A 308 11.81 23.34 16.40
N SER A 309 11.02 24.18 15.73
CA SER A 309 10.56 25.46 16.27
C SER A 309 9.06 25.35 16.57
N VAL A 310 8.72 25.35 17.86
CA VAL A 310 7.35 25.49 18.33
C VAL A 310 6.96 26.97 18.18
N SER A 311 6.12 27.29 17.21
CA SER A 311 5.45 28.59 17.11
C SER A 311 4.06 28.47 16.51
N GLY A 312 3.04 28.80 17.31
CA GLY A 312 1.78 29.42 16.88
C GLY A 312 0.67 28.53 16.31
N ASN A 313 -0.31 28.21 17.17
CA ASN A 313 -1.73 27.87 16.92
C ASN A 313 -2.16 26.58 16.21
N GLU A 314 -1.25 25.74 15.70
CA GLU A 314 -1.55 24.32 15.43
C GLU A 314 -0.36 23.47 15.90
N SER A 315 -0.57 22.54 16.82
CA SER A 315 0.47 21.59 17.27
C SER A 315 0.77 20.59 16.15
N VAL A 316 1.65 20.97 15.22
CA VAL A 316 2.16 20.07 14.18
C VAL A 316 3.32 19.28 14.78
N ILE A 317 3.20 17.95 14.75
CA ILE A 317 4.24 17.02 15.19
C ILE A 317 4.93 16.45 13.96
N ASP A 318 6.22 16.74 13.82
CA ASP A 318 7.02 16.19 12.73
C ASP A 318 7.51 14.78 13.11
N ILE A 319 7.07 13.78 12.36
CA ILE A 319 7.51 12.40 12.49
C ILE A 319 8.38 12.05 11.28
N LEU A 320 9.65 11.77 11.54
CA LEU A 320 10.62 11.41 10.51
C LEU A 320 10.51 9.91 10.19
N PRO A 321 10.15 9.52 8.95
CA PRO A 321 10.01 8.11 8.57
C PRO A 321 11.26 7.26 8.85
N ASP A 322 12.45 7.85 8.65
CA ASP A 322 13.74 7.19 8.88
C ASP A 322 13.98 6.87 10.36
N GLU A 323 13.52 7.74 11.27
CA GLU A 323 13.64 7.50 12.72
C GLU A 323 12.68 6.41 13.15
N MET A 324 11.45 6.43 12.64
CA MET A 324 10.46 5.40 12.94
C MET A 324 10.84 4.03 12.35
N GLY A 325 11.61 4.00 11.25
CA GLY A 325 12.19 2.78 10.73
C GLY A 325 13.26 2.13 11.64
N ARG A 326 13.86 2.90 12.56
CA ARG A 326 14.85 2.44 13.55
C ARG A 326 14.22 1.98 14.87
N VAL A 327 12.99 2.39 15.15
CA VAL A 327 12.28 1.99 16.37
C VAL A 327 11.85 0.54 16.25
N ASN A 328 12.38 -0.32 17.11
CA ASN A 328 11.91 -1.69 17.27
C ASN A 328 10.88 -1.74 18.41
N PRO A 329 9.57 -1.76 18.12
CA PRO A 329 8.53 -1.73 19.16
C PRO A 329 8.57 -2.92 20.13
N ALA A 330 9.29 -4.00 19.80
CA ALA A 330 9.49 -5.15 20.69
C ALA A 330 10.68 -4.98 21.64
N SER A 331 11.55 -3.99 21.41
CA SER A 331 12.69 -3.68 22.27
C SER A 331 12.24 -2.87 23.49
N PRO A 332 12.65 -3.25 24.72
CA PRO A 332 12.30 -2.52 25.94
C PRO A 332 13.03 -1.18 26.08
N ASN A 333 13.99 -0.88 25.20
CA ASN A 333 14.86 0.29 25.31
C ASN A 333 14.27 1.57 24.69
N HIS A 334 13.08 1.51 24.09
CA HIS A 334 12.45 2.67 23.47
C HIS A 334 11.63 3.48 24.46
N SER A 335 11.69 4.79 24.30
CA SER A 335 10.91 5.72 25.12
C SER A 335 9.42 5.64 24.77
N ALA A 336 8.57 6.07 25.71
CA ALA A 336 7.13 6.14 25.46
C ALA A 336 6.78 7.07 24.28
N GLU A 337 7.61 8.08 24.03
CA GLU A 337 7.42 9.05 22.95
C GLU A 337 7.74 8.45 21.58
N GLU A 338 8.87 7.74 21.47
CA GLU A 338 9.24 6.98 20.26
C GLU A 338 8.16 5.96 19.89
N LEU A 339 7.61 5.24 20.88
CA LEU A 339 6.55 4.25 20.63
C LEU A 339 5.23 4.90 20.19
N VAL A 340 4.87 6.06 20.72
CA VAL A 340 3.67 6.81 20.29
C VAL A 340 3.86 7.33 18.86
N GLN A 341 5.00 7.94 18.55
CA GLN A 341 5.31 8.41 17.19
C GLN A 341 5.35 7.23 16.22
N TRP A 342 5.91 6.09 16.62
CA TRP A 342 5.94 4.89 15.79
C TRP A 342 4.53 4.33 15.53
N ALA A 343 3.66 4.32 16.54
CA ALA A 343 2.27 3.88 16.38
C ALA A 343 1.48 4.83 15.46
N LEU A 344 1.68 6.14 15.56
CA LEU A 344 1.10 7.14 14.67
C LEU A 344 1.60 6.95 13.23
N PHE A 345 2.92 6.90 13.04
CA PHE A 345 3.56 6.67 11.74
C PHE A 345 3.06 5.40 11.07
N THR A 346 3.08 4.28 11.80
CA THR A 346 2.65 2.97 11.28
C THR A 346 1.17 3.00 10.88
N SER A 347 0.32 3.65 11.67
CA SER A 347 -1.11 3.77 11.36
C SER A 347 -1.35 4.62 10.10
N ILE A 348 -0.67 5.77 9.97
CA ILE A 348 -0.77 6.67 8.82
C ILE A 348 -0.23 5.99 7.55
N ARG A 349 0.92 5.31 7.65
CA ARG A 349 1.54 4.57 6.55
C ARG A 349 0.63 3.45 6.04
N CYS A 350 0.00 2.72 6.95
CA CYS A 350 -0.94 1.65 6.62
C CYS A 350 -2.36 2.16 6.29
N ARG A 351 -2.54 3.47 6.07
CA ARG A 351 -3.83 4.11 5.73
C ARG A 351 -4.96 3.74 6.69
N ALA A 352 -4.66 3.66 7.98
CA ALA A 352 -5.68 3.45 9.00
C ALA A 352 -6.60 4.67 9.11
N SER A 353 -7.89 4.44 9.40
CA SER A 353 -8.85 5.53 9.68
C SER A 353 -8.78 6.01 11.12
N ASP A 354 -8.53 5.09 12.06
CA ASP A 354 -8.49 5.36 13.48
C ASP A 354 -7.33 4.60 14.15
N LEU A 355 -6.74 5.20 15.18
CA LEU A 355 -5.79 4.57 16.10
C LEU A 355 -6.36 4.64 17.52
N HIS A 356 -6.38 3.50 18.21
CA HIS A 356 -6.92 3.35 19.54
C HIS A 356 -5.82 2.95 20.51
N LEU A 357 -5.65 3.70 21.59
CA LEU A 357 -4.87 3.33 22.76
C LEU A 357 -5.83 2.91 23.87
N GLU A 358 -5.67 1.71 24.40
CA GLU A 358 -6.50 1.22 25.49
C GLU A 358 -5.72 0.28 26.42
N LYS A 359 -6.23 0.14 27.65
CA LYS A 359 -5.82 -0.94 28.54
C LYS A 359 -6.39 -2.27 28.05
N PHE A 360 -5.55 -3.30 28.01
CA PHE A 360 -5.97 -4.67 27.71
C PHE A 360 -5.31 -5.64 28.70
N TYR A 361 -6.11 -6.18 29.63
CA TYR A 361 -5.62 -6.98 30.77
C TYR A 361 -4.48 -6.27 31.50
N ASN A 362 -3.25 -6.79 31.42
CA ASN A 362 -2.06 -6.27 32.10
C ASN A 362 -1.12 -5.53 31.12
N LEU A 363 -1.66 -5.05 29.99
CA LEU A 363 -0.91 -4.40 28.91
C LEU A 363 -1.57 -3.09 28.49
N ALA A 364 -0.75 -2.18 27.98
CA ALA A 364 -1.18 -1.11 27.10
C ALA A 364 -1.21 -1.62 25.66
N ARG A 365 -2.25 -1.30 24.89
CA ARG A 365 -2.39 -1.77 23.51
C ARG A 365 -2.79 -0.66 22.57
N PHE A 366 -2.05 -0.54 21.47
CA PHE A 366 -2.43 0.25 20.30
C PHE A 366 -3.08 -0.65 19.24
N ARG A 367 -4.26 -0.26 18.78
CA ARG A 367 -4.97 -0.90 17.66
C ARG A 367 -5.32 0.12 16.59
N ALA A 368 -5.00 -0.18 15.34
CA ALA A 368 -5.37 0.63 14.19
C ALA A 368 -6.53 0.01 13.43
N ARG A 369 -7.45 0.84 12.92
CA ARG A 369 -8.52 0.43 12.01
C ARG A 369 -8.05 0.59 10.57
N MET A 370 -7.63 -0.51 9.94
CA MET A 370 -7.18 -0.54 8.54
C MET A 370 -8.25 -1.18 7.67
N ASP A 371 -8.68 -0.48 6.62
CA ASP A 371 -9.75 -0.91 5.71
C ASP A 371 -11.01 -1.41 6.44
N GLY A 372 -11.40 -0.70 7.51
CA GLY A 372 -12.56 -1.03 8.35
C GLY A 372 -12.30 -2.06 9.45
N ASN A 373 -11.20 -2.80 9.40
CA ASN A 373 -10.87 -3.86 10.36
C ASN A 373 -9.90 -3.41 11.44
N MET A 374 -10.19 -3.76 12.70
CA MET A 374 -9.32 -3.47 13.83
C MET A 374 -8.17 -4.47 13.90
N LYS A 375 -6.93 -3.98 13.91
CA LYS A 375 -5.73 -4.80 14.15
C LYS A 375 -4.87 -4.21 15.26
N THR A 376 -4.29 -5.08 16.08
CA THR A 376 -3.27 -4.68 17.07
C THR A 376 -1.96 -4.41 16.35
N ILE A 377 -1.38 -3.24 16.60
CA ILE A 377 -0.10 -2.82 15.97
C ILE A 377 1.05 -2.72 16.97
N LEU A 378 0.75 -2.46 18.24
CA LEU A 378 1.75 -2.38 19.31
C LEU A 378 1.12 -2.80 20.64
N THR A 379 1.88 -3.54 21.44
CA THR A 379 1.59 -3.84 22.84
C THR A 379 2.77 -3.42 23.69
N ALA A 380 2.51 -2.86 24.86
CA ALA A 380 3.52 -2.39 25.79
C ALA A 380 3.10 -2.72 27.25
N PRO A 381 4.03 -2.68 28.21
CA PRO A 381 3.70 -2.84 29.63
C PRO A 381 2.64 -1.83 30.09
N GLU A 382 1.73 -2.26 30.98
CA GLU A 382 0.66 -1.40 31.53
C GLU A 382 1.20 -0.11 32.17
N SER A 383 2.41 -0.17 32.76
CA SER A 383 3.07 1.00 33.38
C SER A 383 3.29 2.17 32.40
N MET A 384 3.37 1.91 31.10
CA MET A 384 3.54 2.95 30.08
C MET A 384 2.22 3.63 29.70
N LEU A 385 1.06 3.04 30.02
CA LEU A 385 -0.25 3.52 29.56
C LEU A 385 -0.49 4.99 29.95
N ASN A 386 -0.27 5.33 31.22
CA ASN A 386 -0.48 6.70 31.71
C ASN A 386 0.45 7.70 31.01
N ARG A 387 1.68 7.29 30.68
CA ARG A 387 2.62 8.14 29.93
C ARG A 387 2.15 8.35 28.49
N PHE A 388 1.66 7.30 27.82
CA PHE A 388 1.09 7.44 26.47
C PHE A 388 -0.13 8.36 26.44
N VAL A 389 -1.04 8.20 27.40
CA VAL A 389 -2.23 9.07 27.53
C VAL A 389 -1.80 10.53 27.74
N ALA A 390 -0.83 10.78 28.62
CA ALA A 390 -0.33 12.13 28.88
C ALA A 390 0.32 12.77 27.64
N LEU A 391 1.12 12.02 26.87
CA LEU A 391 1.73 12.49 25.62
C LEU A 391 0.65 12.86 24.58
N LEU A 392 -0.32 11.99 24.36
CA LEU A 392 -1.39 12.23 23.39
C LEU A 392 -2.30 13.40 23.80
N LYS A 393 -2.59 13.54 25.09
CA LYS A 393 -3.30 14.71 25.61
C LYS A 393 -2.51 16.00 25.40
N ASN A 394 -1.20 15.96 25.66
CA ASN A 394 -0.32 17.11 25.44
C ASN A 394 -0.31 17.53 23.97
N TYR A 395 -0.18 16.57 23.04
CA TYR A 395 -0.25 16.81 21.60
C TYR A 395 -1.54 17.52 21.19
N ALA A 396 -2.68 17.06 21.74
CA ALA A 396 -4.00 17.58 21.43
C ALA A 396 -4.42 18.83 22.24
N GLY A 397 -3.52 19.42 23.03
CA GLY A 397 -3.83 20.59 23.87
C GLY A 397 -4.82 20.32 25.01
N MET A 398 -4.99 19.06 25.40
CA MET A 398 -5.90 18.63 26.48
C MET A 398 -5.24 18.74 27.85
N ASN A 399 -6.07 18.81 28.91
CA ASN A 399 -5.57 18.81 30.28
C ASN A 399 -5.18 17.39 30.73
N GLN A 400 -3.90 17.22 31.08
CA GLN A 400 -3.31 15.94 31.45
C GLN A 400 -3.89 15.36 32.75
N SER A 401 -4.20 16.19 33.75
CA SER A 401 -4.67 15.73 35.07
C SER A 401 -6.16 15.38 35.11
N ARG A 402 -6.94 15.93 34.18
CA ARG A 402 -8.39 15.77 34.13
C ARG A 402 -8.83 14.41 33.58
N GLN A 403 -9.71 13.72 34.30
CA GLN A 403 -10.14 12.36 33.96
C GLN A 403 -11.47 12.32 33.18
N GLU A 404 -12.20 13.43 33.09
CA GLU A 404 -13.40 13.52 32.27
C GLU A 404 -13.12 13.35 30.77
N CYS A 405 -14.18 13.16 29.97
CA CYS A 405 -14.10 13.13 28.52
C CYS A 405 -13.50 14.45 28.00
N GLN A 406 -12.48 14.33 27.16
CA GLN A 406 -11.83 15.47 26.53
C GLN A 406 -11.67 15.23 25.03
N ASP A 407 -11.93 16.26 24.25
CA ASP A 407 -11.73 16.32 22.81
C ASP A 407 -10.62 17.33 22.49
N GLY A 408 -9.87 17.06 21.44
CA GLY A 408 -8.76 17.90 21.01
C GLY A 408 -8.35 17.57 19.59
N ARG A 409 -7.47 18.40 19.03
CA ARG A 409 -6.96 18.22 17.67
C ARG A 409 -5.47 18.54 17.66
N PHE A 410 -4.74 17.86 16.80
CA PHE A 410 -3.35 18.18 16.49
C PHE A 410 -3.05 17.72 15.08
N ALA A 411 -1.95 18.19 14.51
CA ALA A 411 -1.51 17.79 13.19
C ALA A 411 -0.24 16.94 13.30
N VAL A 412 -0.06 16.00 12.38
CA VAL A 412 1.18 15.25 12.23
C VAL A 412 1.70 15.46 10.82
N SER A 413 2.98 15.75 10.69
CA SER A 413 3.69 15.72 9.41
C SER A 413 4.50 14.44 9.32
N VAL A 414 4.26 13.61 8.30
CA VAL A 414 5.05 12.44 7.97
C VAL A 414 5.71 12.67 6.62
N GLY A 415 6.96 13.15 6.63
CA GLY A 415 7.62 13.62 5.40
C GLY A 415 6.89 14.84 4.81
N ALA A 416 6.37 14.72 3.58
CA ALA A 416 5.55 15.75 2.94
C ALA A 416 4.05 15.60 3.21
N ARG A 417 3.63 14.55 3.93
CA ARG A 417 2.22 14.25 4.18
C ARG A 417 1.78 14.81 5.52
N ARG A 418 0.97 15.87 5.48
CA ARG A 418 0.33 16.45 6.66
C ARG A 418 -1.03 15.78 6.89
N VAL A 419 -1.24 15.25 8.09
CA VAL A 419 -2.46 14.58 8.51
C VAL A 419 -2.98 15.27 9.77
N ASP A 420 -4.21 15.76 9.73
CA ASP A 420 -4.86 16.31 10.91
C ASP A 420 -5.49 15.16 11.71
N ILE A 421 -5.39 15.23 13.04
CA ILE A 421 -5.82 14.16 13.92
C ILE A 421 -6.81 14.72 14.94
N ARG A 422 -8.02 14.16 14.96
CA ARG A 422 -8.98 14.39 16.03
C ARG A 422 -8.78 13.36 17.12
N VAL A 423 -8.66 13.83 18.37
CA VAL A 423 -8.40 12.99 19.53
C VAL A 423 -9.56 13.08 20.50
N ALA A 424 -10.00 11.93 21.01
CA ALA A 424 -10.93 11.83 22.12
C ALA A 424 -10.31 10.97 23.23
N ALA A 425 -10.19 11.51 24.43
CA ALA A 425 -9.80 10.79 25.64
C ALA A 425 -11.06 10.50 26.47
N VAL A 426 -11.36 9.23 26.70
CA VAL A 426 -12.58 8.77 27.38
C VAL A 426 -12.19 7.97 28.64
N PRO A 427 -12.71 8.30 29.83
CA PRO A 427 -12.49 7.50 31.03
C PRO A 427 -13.01 6.07 30.89
N THR A 428 -12.26 5.13 31.45
CA THR A 428 -12.60 3.70 31.48
C THR A 428 -12.60 3.19 32.92
N ARG A 429 -12.77 1.88 33.13
CA ARG A 429 -12.78 1.31 34.50
C ARG A 429 -11.47 1.66 35.22
N ARG A 430 -11.58 2.03 36.51
CA ARG A 430 -10.48 2.54 37.36
C ARG A 430 -9.97 3.90 36.87
N GLU A 431 -8.71 4.24 37.14
CA GLU A 431 -8.07 5.53 36.84
C GLU A 431 -7.46 5.59 35.42
N PHE A 432 -7.97 4.79 34.47
CA PHE A 432 -7.43 4.70 33.11
C PHE A 432 -8.30 5.41 32.10
N GLN A 433 -7.69 5.93 31.04
CA GLN A 433 -8.40 6.48 29.88
C GLN A 433 -8.07 5.72 28.61
N LYS A 434 -9.07 5.60 27.74
CA LYS A 434 -8.91 5.17 26.36
C LYS A 434 -8.76 6.41 25.49
N VAL A 435 -7.75 6.41 24.63
CA VAL A 435 -7.55 7.49 23.65
C VAL A 435 -7.88 6.96 22.26
N ILE A 436 -8.69 7.72 21.53
CA ILE A 436 -9.11 7.42 20.17
C ILE A 436 -8.63 8.57 19.30
N MET A 437 -7.86 8.26 18.27
CA MET A 437 -7.33 9.21 17.30
C MET A 437 -7.93 8.88 15.94
N ARG A 438 -8.58 9.84 15.30
CA ARG A 438 -9.10 9.73 13.93
C ARG A 438 -8.20 10.53 13.00
N PHE A 439 -7.67 9.87 11.98
CA PHE A 439 -6.85 10.50 10.96
C PHE A 439 -7.74 11.15 9.91
N LEU A 440 -7.50 12.43 9.66
CA LEU A 440 -8.13 13.25 8.63
C LEU A 440 -7.04 13.62 7.64
N ASP A 441 -6.96 12.88 6.54
CA ASP A 441 -5.96 13.13 5.51
C ASP A 441 -6.50 14.12 4.49
N LYS A 442 -6.00 15.37 4.55
CA LYS A 442 -6.39 16.45 3.64
C LYS A 442 -5.85 16.26 2.21
N GLN A 443 -4.85 15.39 2.00
CA GLN A 443 -4.20 15.26 0.68
C GLN A 443 -5.01 14.47 -0.35
N ASP A 444 -6.02 13.70 0.08
CA ASP A 444 -6.81 12.86 -0.83
C ASP A 444 -7.84 13.66 -1.67
N GLY A 445 -8.03 14.95 -1.35
CA GLY A 445 -8.96 15.88 -2.00
C GLY A 445 -10.42 15.45 -1.94
N VAL A 446 -11.31 16.32 -2.44
CA VAL A 446 -12.71 15.94 -2.71
C VAL A 446 -12.72 14.95 -3.87
N LYS A 447 -13.32 13.77 -3.67
CA LYS A 447 -13.43 12.75 -4.71
C LYS A 447 -14.37 13.20 -5.82
N ARG A 448 -14.07 12.81 -7.06
CA ARG A 448 -14.95 13.03 -8.21
C ARG A 448 -15.84 11.80 -8.40
N LEU A 449 -17.03 11.97 -8.98
CA LEU A 449 -17.93 10.84 -9.27
C LEU A 449 -17.27 9.75 -10.13
N SER A 450 -16.34 10.14 -11.01
CA SER A 450 -15.55 9.21 -11.82
C SER A 450 -14.66 8.26 -11.00
N ASP A 451 -14.30 8.62 -9.77
CA ASP A 451 -13.44 7.80 -8.90
C ASP A 451 -14.19 6.60 -8.28
N PHE A 452 -15.52 6.64 -8.26
CA PHE A 452 -16.36 5.64 -7.59
C PHE A 452 -16.58 4.36 -8.40
N ASN A 453 -16.12 4.30 -9.66
CA ASN A 453 -16.31 3.17 -10.58
C ASN A 453 -17.80 2.80 -10.75
N LEU A 454 -18.64 3.82 -10.88
CA LEU A 454 -20.08 3.69 -11.09
C LEU A 454 -20.37 3.16 -12.50
N GLY A 455 -21.39 2.31 -12.62
CA GLY A 455 -21.90 1.91 -13.92
C GLY A 455 -22.65 3.04 -14.61
N GLN A 456 -22.80 2.99 -15.94
CA GLN A 456 -23.47 4.04 -16.71
C GLN A 456 -24.87 4.36 -16.16
N ARG A 457 -25.65 3.34 -15.80
CA ARG A 457 -26.98 3.49 -15.15
C ARG A 457 -26.92 4.40 -13.93
N GLN A 458 -25.94 4.19 -13.05
CA GLN A 458 -25.81 4.95 -11.81
C GLN A 458 -25.40 6.39 -12.09
N ILE A 459 -24.47 6.59 -13.04
CA ILE A 459 -24.06 7.91 -13.50
C ILE A 459 -25.30 8.67 -14.03
N ASP A 460 -26.07 8.05 -14.91
CA ASP A 460 -27.25 8.69 -15.51
C ASP A 460 -28.29 9.08 -14.46
N ILE A 461 -28.55 8.23 -13.47
CA ILE A 461 -29.45 8.53 -12.34
C ILE A 461 -28.94 9.73 -11.54
N LEU A 462 -27.67 9.69 -11.11
CA LEU A 462 -27.09 10.76 -10.28
C LEU A 462 -27.04 12.08 -11.04
N THR A 463 -26.67 12.07 -12.32
CA THR A 463 -26.66 13.27 -13.16
C THR A 463 -28.06 13.87 -13.29
N ARG A 464 -29.08 13.05 -13.59
CA ARG A 464 -30.48 13.55 -13.65
C ARG A 464 -30.94 14.13 -12.32
N VAL A 465 -30.65 13.46 -11.21
CA VAL A 465 -31.07 13.89 -9.88
C VAL A 465 -30.41 15.20 -9.48
N MET A 466 -29.11 15.35 -9.74
CA MET A 466 -28.36 16.57 -9.40
C MET A 466 -28.68 17.77 -10.28
N GLN A 467 -29.36 17.58 -11.42
CA GLN A 467 -29.84 18.65 -12.31
C GLN A 467 -31.27 19.12 -11.98
N ARG A 468 -31.90 18.60 -10.92
CA ARG A 468 -33.25 19.03 -10.53
C ARG A 468 -33.19 20.34 -9.76
N ASP A 469 -34.12 21.24 -10.05
CA ASP A 469 -34.27 22.51 -9.31
C ASP A 469 -34.65 22.29 -7.84
N GLN A 470 -35.39 21.21 -7.56
CA GLN A 470 -35.80 20.87 -6.19
C GLN A 470 -35.93 19.38 -5.94
N GLY A 471 -35.89 19.01 -4.67
CA GLY A 471 -36.18 17.68 -4.18
C GLY A 471 -35.20 17.22 -3.10
N LEU A 472 -35.54 16.12 -2.44
CA LEU A 472 -34.75 15.52 -1.37
C LEU A 472 -33.94 14.34 -1.91
N VAL A 473 -32.62 14.42 -1.74
CA VAL A 473 -31.66 13.36 -2.02
C VAL A 473 -31.15 12.80 -0.69
N LEU A 474 -31.50 11.55 -0.43
CA LEU A 474 -31.20 10.87 0.82
C LEU A 474 -30.07 9.86 0.62
N VAL A 475 -28.95 10.07 1.31
CA VAL A 475 -27.80 9.15 1.30
C VAL A 475 -27.76 8.39 2.63
N THR A 476 -27.92 7.06 2.59
CA THR A 476 -28.04 6.24 3.78
C THR A 476 -26.98 5.16 3.92
N GLY A 477 -26.70 4.78 5.16
CA GLY A 477 -25.77 3.71 5.50
C GLY A 477 -25.19 3.84 6.91
N PRO A 478 -24.52 2.79 7.41
CA PRO A 478 -23.89 2.81 8.72
C PRO A 478 -22.74 3.81 8.78
N THR A 479 -22.20 4.02 9.97
CA THR A 479 -20.98 4.82 10.16
C THR A 479 -19.83 4.22 9.33
N GLY A 480 -19.08 5.08 8.65
CA GLY A 480 -17.94 4.65 7.82
C GLY A 480 -18.32 4.04 6.46
N SER A 481 -19.58 4.14 6.02
CA SER A 481 -19.99 3.72 4.67
C SER A 481 -19.62 4.70 3.56
N GLY A 482 -18.97 5.82 3.87
CA GLY A 482 -18.53 6.83 2.88
C GLY A 482 -19.60 7.84 2.45
N LYS A 483 -20.67 8.05 3.24
CA LYS A 483 -21.78 8.97 2.90
C LYS A 483 -21.31 10.39 2.60
N THR A 484 -20.55 11.00 3.52
CA THR A 484 -20.02 12.36 3.35
C THR A 484 -19.14 12.46 2.12
N THR A 485 -18.30 11.45 1.84
CA THR A 485 -17.48 11.40 0.63
C THR A 485 -18.31 11.40 -0.63
N THR A 486 -19.41 10.63 -0.67
CA THR A 486 -20.34 10.62 -1.81
C THR A 486 -21.07 11.95 -1.96
N LEU A 487 -21.54 12.54 -0.86
CA LEU A 487 -22.23 13.83 -0.86
C LEU A 487 -21.32 14.96 -1.38
N TYR A 488 -20.08 15.02 -0.91
CA TYR A 488 -19.12 16.02 -1.39
C TYR A 488 -18.81 15.82 -2.88
N ALA A 489 -18.72 14.56 -3.35
CA ALA A 489 -18.53 14.28 -4.77
C ALA A 489 -19.73 14.71 -5.63
N LEU A 490 -20.96 14.58 -5.10
CA LEU A 490 -22.18 15.05 -5.77
C LEU A 490 -22.23 16.58 -5.82
N LEU A 491 -21.99 17.27 -4.69
CA LEU A 491 -21.94 18.73 -4.66
C LEU A 491 -20.87 19.27 -5.60
N ASN A 492 -19.68 18.69 -5.60
CA ASN A 492 -18.60 19.09 -6.49
C ASN A 492 -18.90 18.84 -7.98
N SER A 493 -19.89 18.00 -8.31
CA SER A 493 -20.31 17.77 -9.70
C SER A 493 -21.18 18.90 -10.27
N VAL A 494 -21.73 19.75 -9.40
CA VAL A 494 -22.61 20.89 -9.74
C VAL A 494 -22.08 22.21 -9.16
N ASN A 495 -20.84 22.21 -8.67
CA ASN A 495 -20.16 23.38 -8.12
C ASN A 495 -19.68 24.26 -9.27
N ASP A 496 -20.52 25.23 -9.63
CA ASP A 496 -20.32 26.20 -10.70
C ASP A 496 -20.69 27.59 -10.16
N ASP A 497 -20.13 28.66 -10.73
CA ASP A 497 -20.29 30.05 -10.26
C ASP A 497 -21.75 30.51 -10.28
N GLY A 498 -22.60 29.87 -11.08
CA GLY A 498 -24.02 30.15 -11.20
C GLY A 498 -24.91 29.44 -10.18
N VAL A 499 -24.36 28.65 -9.25
CA VAL A 499 -25.12 27.85 -8.28
C VAL A 499 -24.67 28.16 -6.85
N ASN A 500 -25.59 28.65 -6.02
CA ASN A 500 -25.33 28.93 -4.61
C ASN A 500 -25.52 27.68 -3.76
N ILE A 501 -24.41 27.05 -3.36
CA ILE A 501 -24.40 25.85 -2.52
C ILE A 501 -24.12 26.24 -1.06
N GLN A 502 -25.01 25.84 -0.16
CA GLN A 502 -24.91 26.07 1.29
C GLN A 502 -24.93 24.75 2.06
N THR A 503 -24.07 24.59 3.09
CA THR A 503 -24.05 23.38 3.92
C THR A 503 -24.15 23.69 5.42
N ILE A 504 -24.76 22.78 6.19
CA ILE A 504 -24.71 22.75 7.65
C ILE A 504 -24.23 21.37 8.14
N GLU A 505 -23.10 21.32 8.85
CA GLU A 505 -22.37 20.07 9.14
C GLU A 505 -21.88 19.97 10.60
N ASP A 506 -21.62 18.75 11.09
CA ASP A 506 -21.12 18.51 12.46
C ASP A 506 -20.09 17.36 12.52
N PRO A 507 -18.78 17.64 12.39
CA PRO A 507 -18.17 18.88 11.92
C PRO A 507 -18.07 18.94 10.38
N ILE A 508 -17.53 20.05 9.85
CA ILE A 508 -17.05 20.08 8.45
C ILE A 508 -15.82 19.17 8.35
N GLU A 509 -15.83 18.20 7.43
CA GLU A 509 -14.75 17.22 7.28
C GLU A 509 -13.61 17.76 6.40
N TYR A 510 -13.95 18.45 5.31
CA TYR A 510 -13.01 19.10 4.40
C TYR A 510 -13.64 20.39 3.84
N GLU A 511 -12.82 21.40 3.63
CA GLU A 511 -13.21 22.64 2.96
C GLU A 511 -13.27 22.41 1.45
N ILE A 512 -14.39 22.78 0.84
CA ILE A 512 -14.62 22.70 -0.61
C ILE A 512 -14.68 24.12 -1.16
N GLU A 513 -13.70 24.45 -2.00
CA GLU A 513 -13.68 25.74 -2.68
C GLU A 513 -14.94 25.93 -3.55
N GLY A 514 -15.53 27.12 -3.49
CA GLY A 514 -16.79 27.43 -4.18
C GLY A 514 -18.07 27.11 -3.38
N ILE A 515 -17.97 26.41 -2.24
CA ILE A 515 -19.12 26.04 -1.41
C ILE A 515 -19.08 26.77 -0.07
N ASN A 516 -20.21 27.34 0.35
CA ASN A 516 -20.36 27.97 1.65
C ASN A 516 -20.72 26.92 2.71
N GLN A 517 -19.74 26.54 3.54
CA GLN A 517 -19.93 25.50 4.55
C GLN A 517 -20.06 26.09 5.95
N THR A 518 -21.16 25.74 6.64
CA THR A 518 -21.42 26.15 8.02
C THR A 518 -21.27 24.95 8.95
N GLN A 519 -20.55 25.11 10.06
CA GLN A 519 -20.48 24.08 11.09
C GLN A 519 -21.47 24.38 12.22
N THR A 520 -22.17 23.37 12.72
CA THR A 520 -22.98 23.50 13.94
C THR A 520 -22.11 23.98 15.12
N ASN A 521 -22.72 24.78 15.98
CA ASN A 521 -22.10 25.30 17.18
C ASN A 521 -23.12 25.46 18.31
N PRO A 522 -23.21 24.48 19.23
CA PRO A 522 -24.14 24.54 20.36
C PRO A 522 -23.91 25.75 21.27
N HIS A 523 -22.70 26.28 21.37
CA HIS A 523 -22.41 27.46 22.21
C HIS A 523 -23.08 28.74 21.68
N TYR A 524 -23.29 28.84 20.36
CA TYR A 524 -24.00 29.95 19.72
C TYR A 524 -25.46 29.61 19.37
N GLY A 525 -25.97 28.46 19.83
CA GLY A 525 -27.33 28.00 19.51
C GLY A 525 -27.54 27.63 18.03
N LEU A 526 -26.46 27.29 17.32
CA LEU A 526 -26.50 26.92 15.91
C LEU A 526 -26.53 25.38 15.77
N ASP A 527 -27.72 24.79 15.80
CA ASP A 527 -27.95 23.37 15.52
C ASP A 527 -28.37 23.15 14.04
N PHE A 528 -28.65 21.90 13.64
CA PHE A 528 -29.05 21.58 12.27
C PHE A 528 -30.35 22.27 11.84
N ALA A 529 -31.38 22.27 12.70
CA ALA A 529 -32.69 22.83 12.36
C ALA A 529 -32.65 24.37 12.25
N ASN A 530 -32.02 25.03 13.21
CA ASN A 530 -31.84 26.48 13.22
C ASN A 530 -30.85 26.94 12.13
N GLY A 531 -29.78 26.17 11.91
CA GLY A 531 -28.84 26.38 10.81
C GLY A 531 -29.54 26.31 9.45
N LEU A 532 -30.33 25.27 9.19
CA LEU A 532 -31.10 25.16 7.95
C LEU A 532 -32.06 26.34 7.74
N ARG A 533 -32.78 26.77 8.79
CA ARG A 533 -33.66 27.96 8.70
C ARG A 533 -32.89 29.24 8.37
N ALA A 534 -31.65 29.36 8.83
CA ALA A 534 -30.79 30.48 8.49
C ALA A 534 -30.31 30.39 7.03
N LEU A 535 -29.90 29.20 6.59
CA LEU A 535 -29.45 28.96 5.22
C LEU A 535 -30.55 29.21 4.18
N LEU A 536 -31.82 28.93 4.48
CA LEU A 536 -32.95 29.26 3.61
C LEU A 536 -33.12 30.77 3.33
N ARG A 537 -32.49 31.64 4.12
CA ARG A 537 -32.46 33.10 3.88
C ARG A 537 -31.21 33.57 3.14
N ALA A 538 -30.30 32.65 2.82
CA ALA A 538 -29.05 32.91 2.12
C ALA A 538 -29.18 32.72 0.60
N ASP A 539 -30.41 32.70 0.08
CA ASP A 539 -30.74 32.49 -1.34
C ASP A 539 -30.08 31.23 -1.96
N PRO A 540 -30.14 30.05 -1.30
CA PRO A 540 -29.46 28.85 -1.79
C PRO A 540 -30.21 28.22 -2.96
N ASP A 541 -29.47 27.60 -3.88
CA ASP A 541 -30.04 26.66 -4.86
C ASP A 541 -29.99 25.22 -4.32
N ILE A 542 -28.85 24.88 -3.68
CA ILE A 542 -28.58 23.54 -3.16
C ILE A 542 -28.21 23.64 -1.68
N ILE A 543 -28.83 22.79 -0.86
CA ILE A 543 -28.59 22.73 0.58
C ILE A 543 -28.13 21.34 0.98
N LEU A 544 -26.97 21.24 1.66
CA LEU A 544 -26.54 20.02 2.33
C LEU A 544 -26.78 20.11 3.84
N ILE A 545 -27.48 19.12 4.39
CA ILE A 545 -27.63 18.91 5.82
C ILE A 545 -26.80 17.68 6.19
N GLY A 546 -25.81 17.83 7.06
CA GLY A 546 -24.86 16.77 7.38
C GLY A 546 -25.53 15.46 7.83
N GLU A 547 -26.54 15.54 8.68
CA GLU A 547 -27.35 14.39 9.09
C GLU A 547 -28.74 14.83 9.59
N SER A 548 -29.78 14.06 9.27
CA SER A 548 -31.12 14.22 9.85
C SER A 548 -31.33 13.20 10.98
N ARG A 549 -31.05 13.60 12.23
CA ARG A 549 -31.17 12.73 13.41
C ARG A 549 -32.54 12.76 14.08
N ASP A 550 -33.23 13.89 13.99
CA ASP A 550 -34.49 14.16 14.70
C ASP A 550 -35.61 14.58 13.74
N ALA A 551 -36.83 14.54 14.27
CA ALA A 551 -38.06 14.87 13.56
C ALA A 551 -38.06 16.30 13.03
N GLU A 552 -37.50 17.25 13.78
CA GLU A 552 -37.50 18.66 13.44
C GLU A 552 -36.64 18.91 12.19
N THR A 553 -35.40 18.41 12.21
CA THR A 553 -34.45 18.51 11.09
C THR A 553 -34.98 17.79 9.86
N ALA A 554 -35.58 16.60 10.03
CA ALA A 554 -36.17 15.84 8.92
C ALA A 554 -37.34 16.58 8.26
N ASN A 555 -38.26 17.13 9.07
CA ASN A 555 -39.38 17.92 8.56
C ASN A 555 -38.90 19.21 7.89
N ALA A 556 -37.90 19.89 8.45
CA ALA A 556 -37.35 21.10 7.86
C ALA A 556 -36.66 20.81 6.50
N ALA A 557 -35.93 19.69 6.39
CA ALA A 557 -35.31 19.24 5.13
C ALA A 557 -36.35 18.95 4.04
N VAL A 558 -37.43 18.24 4.40
CA VAL A 558 -38.54 17.93 3.49
C VAL A 558 -39.27 19.20 3.04
N ASN A 559 -39.54 20.13 3.95
CA ASN A 559 -40.16 21.40 3.59
C ASN A 559 -39.26 22.23 2.67
N ALA A 560 -37.96 22.33 2.95
CA ALA A 560 -37.02 23.03 2.07
C ALA A 560 -36.99 22.44 0.65
N ALA A 561 -37.05 21.10 0.55
CA ALA A 561 -37.10 20.38 -0.72
C ALA A 561 -38.40 20.62 -1.52
N LEU A 562 -39.50 21.02 -0.86
CA LEU A 562 -40.78 21.37 -1.50
C LEU A 562 -40.85 22.85 -1.90
N THR A 563 -39.98 23.70 -1.34
CA THR A 563 -39.98 25.14 -1.58
C THR A 563 -38.89 25.58 -2.55
N GLY A 564 -38.56 24.76 -3.56
CA GLY A 564 -37.67 25.15 -4.63
C GLY A 564 -36.17 24.91 -4.42
N HIS A 565 -35.78 24.03 -3.48
CA HIS A 565 -34.36 23.74 -3.21
C HIS A 565 -34.03 22.28 -3.45
N LEU A 566 -32.84 21.99 -3.99
CA LEU A 566 -32.29 20.64 -3.98
C LEU A 566 -31.61 20.39 -2.62
N VAL A 567 -32.20 19.52 -1.81
CA VAL A 567 -31.72 19.22 -0.46
C VAL A 567 -31.06 17.86 -0.42
N LEU A 568 -29.81 17.81 0.03
CA LEU A 568 -29.08 16.59 0.28
C LEU A 568 -28.96 16.36 1.79
N THR A 569 -29.20 15.13 2.25
CA THR A 569 -28.97 14.79 3.66
C THR A 569 -28.55 13.35 3.86
N THR A 570 -28.02 13.04 5.05
CA THR A 570 -27.75 11.66 5.47
C THR A 570 -28.68 11.14 6.54
N LEU A 571 -28.87 9.83 6.52
CA LEU A 571 -29.60 9.09 7.55
C LEU A 571 -28.98 7.71 7.78
N HIS A 572 -29.19 7.15 8.96
CA HIS A 572 -28.79 5.78 9.28
C HIS A 572 -29.93 4.79 9.03
N ALA A 573 -29.89 4.13 7.87
CA ALA A 573 -30.73 3.00 7.52
C ALA A 573 -29.91 1.93 6.77
N ASN A 574 -30.45 0.72 6.73
CA ASN A 574 -29.73 -0.44 6.18
C ASN A 574 -29.83 -0.52 4.65
N ASP A 575 -30.92 -0.03 4.07
CA ASP A 575 -31.23 -0.05 2.64
C ASP A 575 -32.05 1.20 2.27
N SER A 576 -32.16 1.48 0.97
CA SER A 576 -32.72 2.73 0.43
C SER A 576 -34.21 2.89 0.77
N LEU A 577 -35.02 1.84 0.63
CA LEU A 577 -36.45 1.89 0.93
C LEU A 577 -36.73 2.01 2.43
N ARG A 578 -35.95 1.36 3.30
CA ARG A 578 -36.09 1.52 4.76
C ARG A 578 -35.77 2.92 5.24
N ALA A 579 -34.96 3.68 4.49
CA ALA A 579 -34.72 5.08 4.80
C ALA A 579 -36.02 5.90 4.69
N VAL A 580 -36.89 5.57 3.73
CA VAL A 580 -38.23 6.17 3.58
C VAL A 580 -39.09 5.86 4.80
N SER A 581 -39.17 4.58 5.20
CA SER A 581 -39.92 4.19 6.42
C SER A 581 -39.36 4.85 7.68
N ARG A 582 -38.04 5.09 7.74
CA ARG A 582 -37.42 5.78 8.88
C ARG A 582 -37.87 7.23 8.98
N LEU A 583 -37.92 7.96 7.86
CA LEU A 583 -38.45 9.33 7.84
C LEU A 583 -39.92 9.38 8.28
N MET A 584 -40.76 8.44 7.79
CA MET A 584 -42.14 8.32 8.27
C MET A 584 -42.21 8.06 9.78
N SER A 585 -41.36 7.16 10.30
CA SER A 585 -41.31 6.85 11.75
C SER A 585 -40.81 8.02 12.61
N MET A 586 -40.10 8.97 12.00
CA MET A 586 -39.66 10.22 12.65
C MET A 586 -40.76 11.29 12.60
N GLY A 587 -41.93 11.00 12.03
CA GLY A 587 -43.05 11.94 11.97
C GLY A 587 -43.05 12.85 10.75
N VAL A 588 -42.36 12.47 9.66
CA VAL A 588 -42.56 13.11 8.36
C VAL A 588 -43.84 12.54 7.73
N GLU A 589 -44.75 13.42 7.34
CA GLU A 589 -46.00 13.03 6.67
C GLU A 589 -45.74 12.37 5.31
N LYS A 590 -46.50 11.31 5.01
CA LYS A 590 -46.26 10.46 3.82
C LYS A 590 -46.37 11.23 2.51
N TYR A 591 -47.38 12.09 2.38
CA TYR A 591 -47.61 12.88 1.17
C TYR A 591 -46.47 13.88 0.93
N LEU A 592 -46.01 14.58 1.99
CA LEU A 592 -44.85 15.48 1.90
C LEU A 592 -43.58 14.74 1.48
N LEU A 593 -43.37 13.54 2.01
CA LEU A 593 -42.24 12.70 1.64
C LEU A 593 -42.33 12.20 0.20
N ALA A 594 -43.50 11.75 -0.25
CA ALA A 594 -43.74 11.29 -1.62
C ALA A 594 -43.45 12.39 -2.64
N ASP A 595 -43.89 13.63 -2.36
CA ASP A 595 -43.69 14.77 -3.24
C ASP A 595 -42.25 15.29 -3.25
N SER A 596 -41.57 15.27 -2.10
CA SER A 596 -40.21 15.81 -1.97
C SER A 596 -39.11 14.85 -2.40
N LEU A 597 -39.25 13.53 -2.16
CA LEU A 597 -38.16 12.58 -2.33
C LEU A 597 -37.82 12.35 -3.81
N ALA A 598 -36.61 12.75 -4.21
CA ALA A 598 -36.10 12.56 -5.56
C ALA A 598 -35.29 11.27 -5.69
N LEU A 599 -34.44 10.99 -4.71
CA LEU A 599 -33.55 9.83 -4.69
C LEU A 599 -33.38 9.32 -3.26
N SER A 600 -33.55 8.00 -3.07
CA SER A 600 -33.05 7.31 -1.88
C SER A 600 -31.90 6.41 -2.27
N GLN A 601 -30.74 6.64 -1.67
CA GLN A 601 -29.51 5.90 -1.91
C GLN A 601 -29.08 5.18 -0.64
N ALA A 602 -28.70 3.91 -0.74
CA ALA A 602 -28.01 3.22 0.33
C ALA A 602 -26.58 2.83 -0.08
N GLN A 603 -25.65 2.94 0.88
CA GLN A 603 -24.23 2.73 0.63
C GLN A 603 -23.57 1.74 1.60
N ARG A 604 -22.62 0.98 1.06
CA ARG A 604 -21.60 0.24 1.82
C ARG A 604 -20.23 0.43 1.19
N LEU A 605 -19.17 0.28 2.00
CA LEU A 605 -17.81 0.14 1.48
C LEU A 605 -17.37 -1.31 1.66
N VAL A 606 -16.87 -1.89 0.58
CA VAL A 606 -16.22 -3.21 0.59
C VAL A 606 -14.75 -3.04 0.24
N ARG A 607 -13.91 -3.99 0.65
CA ARG A 607 -12.48 -3.92 0.37
C ARG A 607 -12.19 -4.18 -1.10
N ARG A 608 -11.27 -3.41 -1.67
CA ARG A 608 -10.82 -3.55 -3.06
C ARG A 608 -9.74 -4.61 -3.14
N LEU A 609 -9.84 -5.55 -4.07
CA LEU A 609 -8.77 -6.53 -4.31
C LEU A 609 -7.47 -5.82 -4.70
N CYS A 610 -6.35 -6.30 -4.15
CA CYS A 610 -5.03 -5.78 -4.48
C CYS A 610 -4.69 -6.07 -5.95
N SER A 611 -4.38 -5.03 -6.72
CA SER A 611 -4.05 -5.14 -8.14
C SER A 611 -2.79 -5.99 -8.42
N TYR A 612 -1.87 -6.08 -7.46
CA TYR A 612 -0.60 -6.78 -7.62
C TYR A 612 -0.67 -8.29 -7.36
N CYS A 613 -1.62 -8.75 -6.54
CA CYS A 613 -1.66 -10.15 -6.09
C CYS A 613 -2.99 -10.86 -6.26
N LYS A 614 -4.03 -10.18 -6.77
CA LYS A 614 -5.31 -10.82 -7.05
C LYS A 614 -5.11 -12.02 -8.00
N GLN A 615 -5.73 -13.14 -7.68
CA GLN A 615 -5.59 -14.38 -8.45
C GLN A 615 -6.85 -14.63 -9.27
N PRO A 616 -6.73 -15.00 -10.55
CA PRO A 616 -7.89 -15.38 -11.35
C PRO A 616 -8.47 -16.70 -10.84
N MET A 617 -9.79 -16.77 -10.78
CA MET A 617 -10.56 -17.94 -10.41
C MET A 617 -11.64 -18.16 -11.48
N GLN A 618 -11.68 -19.37 -12.05
CA GLN A 618 -12.79 -19.76 -12.90
C GLN A 618 -14.08 -19.80 -12.08
N VAL A 619 -15.16 -19.24 -12.62
CA VAL A 619 -16.42 -19.10 -11.88
C VAL A 619 -17.10 -20.47 -11.79
N PRO A 620 -17.26 -21.04 -10.58
CA PRO A 620 -17.95 -22.32 -10.42
C PRO A 620 -19.41 -22.25 -10.90
N ASP A 621 -19.96 -23.36 -11.43
CA ASP A 621 -21.30 -23.39 -12.04
C ASP A 621 -22.43 -23.00 -11.05
N ASP A 622 -22.29 -23.33 -9.78
CA ASP A 622 -23.22 -22.95 -8.72
C ASP A 622 -23.22 -21.43 -8.47
N ILE A 623 -22.04 -20.80 -8.54
CA ILE A 623 -21.89 -19.34 -8.46
C ILE A 623 -22.48 -18.67 -9.70
N GLN A 624 -22.26 -19.23 -10.90
CA GLN A 624 -22.87 -18.71 -12.13
C GLN A 624 -24.40 -18.80 -12.06
N ALA A 625 -24.95 -19.94 -11.63
CA ALA A 625 -26.39 -20.11 -11.44
C ALA A 625 -26.97 -19.14 -10.39
N MET A 626 -26.22 -18.85 -9.32
CA MET A 626 -26.61 -17.85 -8.32
C MET A 626 -26.62 -16.43 -8.91
N MET A 627 -25.59 -16.03 -9.66
CA MET A 627 -25.53 -14.71 -10.32
C MET A 627 -26.65 -14.55 -11.36
N ALA A 628 -26.98 -15.61 -12.09
CA ALA A 628 -28.07 -15.61 -13.07
C ALA A 628 -29.44 -15.47 -12.38
N ARG A 629 -29.69 -16.17 -11.27
CA ARG A 629 -30.91 -16.01 -10.47
C ARG A 629 -31.08 -14.61 -9.91
N GLN A 630 -29.98 -13.93 -9.60
CA GLN A 630 -29.97 -12.54 -9.15
C GLN A 630 -30.05 -11.54 -10.31
N GLY A 631 -30.15 -12.00 -11.57
CA GLY A 631 -30.31 -11.13 -12.73
C GLY A 631 -29.07 -10.30 -13.09
N VAL A 632 -27.90 -10.64 -12.55
CA VAL A 632 -26.65 -9.89 -12.78
C VAL A 632 -25.92 -10.37 -14.04
N ILE A 633 -26.16 -11.62 -14.46
CA ILE A 633 -25.66 -12.18 -15.71
C ILE A 633 -26.82 -12.80 -16.49
N SER A 634 -26.80 -12.64 -17.81
CA SER A 634 -27.74 -13.29 -18.74
C SER A 634 -27.12 -14.50 -19.46
N GLN A 635 -25.79 -14.60 -19.46
CA GLN A 635 -25.03 -15.69 -20.07
C GLN A 635 -23.90 -16.12 -19.13
N PRO A 636 -23.41 -17.37 -19.24
CA PRO A 636 -22.25 -17.83 -18.49
C PRO A 636 -21.04 -16.90 -18.68
N LEU A 637 -20.33 -16.63 -17.60
CA LEU A 637 -19.15 -15.77 -17.63
C LEU A 637 -17.99 -16.49 -18.30
N VAL A 638 -17.46 -15.90 -19.36
CA VAL A 638 -16.26 -16.41 -20.05
C VAL A 638 -14.97 -15.93 -19.37
N GLN A 639 -15.04 -14.75 -18.74
CA GLN A 639 -13.91 -14.15 -18.02
C GLN A 639 -13.87 -14.63 -16.57
N PRO A 640 -12.67 -14.84 -15.99
CA PRO A 640 -12.54 -15.24 -14.60
C PRO A 640 -12.94 -14.11 -13.65
N ILE A 641 -13.42 -14.48 -12.47
CA ILE A 641 -13.48 -13.58 -11.31
C ILE A 641 -12.14 -13.61 -10.57
N TYR A 642 -11.98 -12.78 -9.55
CA TYR A 642 -10.72 -12.67 -8.83
C TYR A 642 -10.89 -12.94 -7.33
N THR A 643 -9.84 -13.52 -6.73
CA THR A 643 -9.73 -13.75 -5.29
C THR A 643 -8.48 -13.12 -4.69
N ALA A 644 -8.46 -13.01 -3.37
CA ALA A 644 -7.36 -12.40 -2.61
C ALA A 644 -6.14 -13.34 -2.54
N GLY A 645 -4.98 -12.90 -3.04
CA GLY A 645 -3.72 -13.68 -2.96
C GLY A 645 -2.81 -13.29 -1.79
N GLY A 646 -2.71 -12.00 -1.47
CA GLY A 646 -1.79 -11.48 -0.46
C GLY A 646 -0.38 -11.25 -1.03
N CYS A 647 0.18 -10.06 -0.80
CA CYS A 647 1.55 -9.70 -1.14
C CYS A 647 2.05 -8.57 -0.23
N GLN A 648 3.27 -8.09 -0.45
CA GLN A 648 3.85 -6.99 0.32
C GLN A 648 3.04 -5.68 0.18
N GLU A 649 2.56 -5.36 -1.02
CA GLU A 649 1.79 -4.12 -1.29
C GLU A 649 0.47 -4.03 -0.52
N CYS A 650 -0.15 -5.17 -0.20
CA CYS A 650 -1.38 -5.23 0.57
C CYS A 650 -1.17 -5.77 1.99
N HIS A 651 0.08 -5.85 2.45
CA HIS A 651 0.47 -6.36 3.76
C HIS A 651 -0.14 -7.74 4.08
N GLY A 652 -0.12 -8.63 3.08
CA GLY A 652 -0.64 -10.00 3.19
C GLY A 652 -2.17 -10.11 3.27
N THR A 653 -2.92 -9.00 3.19
CA THR A 653 -4.40 -9.05 3.31
C THR A 653 -5.10 -9.50 2.03
N GLY A 654 -4.45 -9.28 0.88
CA GLY A 654 -5.05 -9.45 -0.45
C GLY A 654 -5.94 -8.29 -0.90
N TYR A 655 -6.10 -7.25 -0.08
CA TYR A 655 -6.92 -6.07 -0.37
C TYR A 655 -6.14 -4.78 -0.19
N ALA A 656 -6.43 -3.76 -0.99
CA ALA A 656 -5.82 -2.44 -0.87
C ALA A 656 -6.83 -1.36 -1.25
N GLY A 657 -7.33 -0.62 -0.25
CA GLY A 657 -8.37 0.38 -0.43
C GLY A 657 -9.79 -0.21 -0.44
N ARG A 658 -10.77 0.61 -0.84
CA ARG A 658 -12.20 0.30 -0.73
C ARG A 658 -12.96 0.69 -2.00
N VAL A 659 -14.09 0.04 -2.23
CA VAL A 659 -15.05 0.31 -3.31
C VAL A 659 -16.40 0.63 -2.67
N ALA A 660 -17.08 1.64 -3.18
CA ALA A 660 -18.44 1.97 -2.77
C ALA A 660 -19.44 1.11 -3.55
N LEU A 661 -20.34 0.46 -2.82
CA LEU A 661 -21.53 -0.18 -3.38
C LEU A 661 -22.71 0.75 -3.15
N MET A 662 -23.38 1.15 -4.22
CA MET A 662 -24.46 2.14 -4.19
C MET A 662 -25.74 1.53 -4.74
N GLU A 663 -26.68 1.32 -3.85
CA GLU A 663 -28.07 1.00 -4.18
C GLU A 663 -28.80 2.32 -4.41
N LEU A 664 -29.13 2.62 -5.67
CA LEU A 664 -29.84 3.85 -6.07
C LEU A 664 -31.30 3.55 -6.39
N ASN A 665 -32.20 4.25 -5.69
CA ASN A 665 -33.63 4.19 -5.92
C ASN A 665 -34.17 5.58 -6.27
N GLU A 666 -34.21 5.88 -7.57
CA GLU A 666 -34.86 7.08 -8.11
C GLU A 666 -36.38 6.92 -7.95
N ILE A 667 -37.04 7.92 -7.36
CA ILE A 667 -38.45 7.80 -7.00
C ILE A 667 -39.33 8.08 -8.23
N SER A 668 -39.91 7.02 -8.81
CA SER A 668 -40.88 7.12 -9.92
C SER A 668 -42.26 7.55 -9.42
N THR A 669 -43.13 7.98 -10.34
CA THR A 669 -44.51 8.34 -10.03
C THR A 669 -45.25 7.19 -9.31
N GLU A 670 -45.13 5.95 -9.78
CA GLU A 670 -45.80 4.83 -9.12
C GLU A 670 -45.26 4.58 -7.71
N LEU A 671 -43.95 4.79 -7.50
CA LEU A 671 -43.37 4.66 -6.17
C LEU A 671 -43.81 5.79 -5.24
N ARG A 672 -44.06 7.01 -5.75
CA ARG A 672 -44.64 8.11 -4.97
C ARG A 672 -46.03 7.75 -4.46
N ASP A 673 -46.89 7.25 -5.33
CA ASP A 673 -48.25 6.83 -4.97
C ASP A 673 -48.21 5.77 -3.85
N LEU A 674 -47.32 4.77 -3.98
CA LEU A 674 -47.13 3.75 -2.95
C LEU A 674 -46.61 4.31 -1.61
N ILE A 675 -45.75 5.32 -1.65
CA ILE A 675 -45.26 6.00 -0.45
C ILE A 675 -46.39 6.76 0.24
N GLU A 676 -47.21 7.49 -0.54
CA GLU A 676 -48.34 8.28 -0.06
C GLU A 676 -49.40 7.38 0.61
N GLU A 677 -49.75 6.26 -0.03
CA GLU A 677 -50.66 5.24 0.52
C GLU A 677 -50.08 4.56 1.78
N GLY A 678 -48.75 4.58 1.95
CA GLY A 678 -48.04 3.80 2.96
C GLY A 678 -48.12 2.30 2.69
N ALA A 679 -47.95 1.93 1.42
CA ALA A 679 -47.93 0.55 0.96
C ALA A 679 -46.87 -0.28 1.70
N PRO A 680 -47.04 -1.61 1.77
CA PRO A 680 -46.03 -2.48 2.37
C PRO A 680 -44.71 -2.43 1.59
N MET A 681 -43.60 -2.58 2.31
CA MET A 681 -42.24 -2.58 1.76
C MET A 681 -42.02 -3.56 0.60
N SER A 682 -42.72 -4.70 0.60
CA SER A 682 -42.66 -5.67 -0.49
C SER A 682 -43.21 -5.11 -1.81
N ALA A 683 -44.28 -4.32 -1.76
CA ALA A 683 -44.87 -3.68 -2.93
C ALA A 683 -43.94 -2.58 -3.48
N MET A 684 -43.44 -1.70 -2.61
CA MET A 684 -42.46 -0.67 -2.99
C MET A 684 -41.20 -1.28 -3.61
N ARG A 685 -40.69 -2.38 -3.04
CA ARG A 685 -39.52 -3.09 -3.58
C ARG A 685 -39.81 -3.71 -4.94
N ALA A 686 -40.96 -4.34 -5.13
CA ALA A 686 -41.36 -4.89 -6.42
C ALA A 686 -41.50 -3.79 -7.50
N CYS A 687 -42.02 -2.62 -7.14
CA CYS A 687 -42.06 -1.45 -8.01
C CYS A 687 -40.65 -0.98 -8.38
N ALA A 688 -39.77 -0.78 -7.39
CA ALA A 688 -38.39 -0.37 -7.63
C ALA A 688 -37.66 -1.32 -8.59
N PHE A 689 -37.76 -2.65 -8.38
CA PHE A 689 -37.14 -3.64 -9.27
C PHE A 689 -37.63 -3.56 -10.72
N LYS A 690 -38.92 -3.30 -10.94
CA LYS A 690 -39.46 -3.09 -12.30
C LYS A 690 -38.85 -1.87 -12.97
N ASN A 691 -38.51 -0.85 -12.20
CA ASN A 691 -37.88 0.39 -12.67
C ASN A 691 -36.34 0.30 -12.72
N GLY A 692 -35.80 -0.91 -12.77
CA GLY A 692 -34.37 -1.15 -12.98
C GLY A 692 -33.51 -0.94 -11.75
N PHE A 693 -34.07 -0.99 -10.54
CA PHE A 693 -33.34 -0.99 -9.27
C PHE A 693 -32.46 -2.23 -9.13
N PHE A 694 -31.25 -2.03 -8.59
CA PHE A 694 -30.38 -3.12 -8.13
C PHE A 694 -30.08 -2.93 -6.66
N SER A 695 -30.15 -4.02 -5.90
CA SER A 695 -29.81 -4.02 -4.48
C SER A 695 -28.30 -3.93 -4.25
N LEU A 696 -27.90 -3.62 -3.02
CA LEU A 696 -26.48 -3.64 -2.61
C LEU A 696 -25.78 -4.96 -2.95
N TYR A 697 -26.48 -6.10 -2.84
CA TYR A 697 -25.93 -7.41 -3.19
C TYR A 697 -25.67 -7.55 -4.70
N GLN A 698 -26.63 -7.16 -5.54
CA GLN A 698 -26.48 -7.19 -7.00
C GLN A 698 -25.39 -6.24 -7.48
N GLU A 699 -25.34 -5.01 -6.93
CA GLU A 699 -24.26 -4.04 -7.16
C GLU A 699 -22.89 -4.61 -6.74
N GLY A 700 -22.84 -5.31 -5.61
CA GLY A 700 -21.65 -6.04 -5.16
C GLY A 700 -21.20 -7.12 -6.15
N LEU A 701 -22.13 -7.93 -6.66
CA LEU A 701 -21.82 -8.97 -7.66
C LEU A 701 -21.29 -8.37 -8.97
N MET A 702 -21.83 -7.23 -9.42
CA MET A 702 -21.30 -6.53 -10.60
C MET A 702 -19.83 -6.08 -10.38
N GLN A 703 -19.49 -5.61 -9.18
CA GLN A 703 -18.10 -5.24 -8.84
C GLN A 703 -17.18 -6.45 -8.70
N VAL A 704 -17.71 -7.64 -8.35
CA VAL A 704 -16.95 -8.91 -8.39
C VAL A 704 -16.65 -9.30 -9.83
N ILE A 705 -17.62 -9.20 -10.74
CA ILE A 705 -17.44 -9.48 -12.17
C ILE A 705 -16.40 -8.53 -12.78
N ALA A 706 -16.41 -7.26 -12.40
CA ALA A 706 -15.40 -6.28 -12.80
C ALA A 706 -14.01 -6.54 -12.19
N GLY A 707 -13.88 -7.49 -11.25
CA GLY A 707 -12.62 -7.82 -10.58
C GLY A 707 -12.11 -6.74 -9.62
N HIS A 708 -13.02 -5.91 -9.09
CA HIS A 708 -12.72 -4.87 -8.12
C HIS A 708 -12.76 -5.37 -6.68
N THR A 709 -13.63 -6.34 -6.37
CA THR A 709 -13.75 -6.97 -5.05
C THR A 709 -13.95 -8.49 -5.19
N SER A 710 -14.06 -9.20 -4.07
CA SER A 710 -14.19 -10.65 -4.03
C SER A 710 -15.59 -11.08 -3.60
N LEU A 711 -15.97 -12.33 -3.93
CA LEU A 711 -17.22 -12.92 -3.42
C LEU A 711 -17.27 -12.94 -1.88
N ASP A 712 -16.13 -13.13 -1.23
CA ASP A 712 -16.07 -13.19 0.24
C ASP A 712 -16.50 -11.87 0.89
N GLU A 713 -16.16 -10.72 0.28
CA GLU A 713 -16.64 -9.42 0.76
C GLU A 713 -18.15 -9.25 0.57
N ILE A 714 -18.70 -9.76 -0.54
CA ILE A 714 -20.12 -9.56 -0.89
C ILE A 714 -21.06 -10.47 -0.09
N LYS A 715 -20.59 -11.62 0.41
CA LYS A 715 -21.40 -12.57 1.23
C LYS A 715 -22.11 -11.88 2.40
N CYS A 716 -21.49 -10.90 3.04
CA CYS A 716 -22.08 -10.18 4.17
C CYS A 716 -23.34 -9.36 3.79
N LEU A 717 -23.55 -9.09 2.50
CA LEU A 717 -24.67 -8.32 1.97
C LEU A 717 -25.81 -9.21 1.42
N ALA A 718 -25.71 -10.53 1.54
CA ALA A 718 -26.71 -11.48 1.02
C ALA A 718 -28.14 -11.24 1.56
N TYR A 719 -28.29 -10.60 2.73
CA TYR A 719 -29.60 -10.21 3.26
C TYR A 719 -30.33 -9.13 2.45
N THR A 720 -29.64 -8.50 1.49
CA THR A 720 -30.19 -7.54 0.53
C THR A 720 -30.44 -8.15 -0.86
N ALA A 721 -30.21 -9.45 -1.03
CA ALA A 721 -30.47 -10.14 -2.29
C ALA A 721 -31.93 -9.97 -2.73
N ALA A 722 -32.12 -9.92 -4.06
CA ALA A 722 -33.44 -9.81 -4.69
C ALA A 722 -34.25 -11.10 -4.53
#